data_AF-A0A3A6P921-F1
#
_entry.id   AF-A0A3A6P921-F1
#
_cell.length_a   1.000
_cell.length_b   1.000
_cell.length_c   1.000
_cell.angle_alpha   90.00
_cell.angle_beta   90.00
_cell.angle_gamma   90.00
#
_symmetry.space_group_name_H-M   'P 1'
#
loop_
_entity.id
_entity.type
_entity.pdbx_description
1 polymer ?
#
loop_
_entity_poly.entity_id
_entity_poly.type
_entity_poly.pdbx_seq_one_letter_code
_entity_poly.pdbx_strand_id
1 'polypeptide(L)'
;MKWHIKSSIACAGLLGLFAYADMASAAVVKHVSAKHVFSMDDTIGTFTGTTYAQDNSIICTALPCTGNEPYVDIFTGMTVWPIDSDFAFTVTDFVGAERKPRDGVHQEGWIGNYVDLAGTQLGVVVSSVGTPYYLTGGRKGSVCAGMNGDTVKCAAEQYVVMEHILSCSEKIPYFYTDPMWDTICQPLSEELYFPDDPATPVNPLTLQANDSDLINIAIGKDFAVTKKDDGKLLFRWGTRHKRPGEVRLLARLAVPDAWKAPGANYRVTKAMLTVNHKISNSPNDQIRPEDLENEGATGRLPGYINTLGVLTSDRDCFEGDGDFIPAGTLFKDPALADPPVDVDGDGDYDQGGWSADLQTGTSNAWYTTMDRDPYETDPVTGKGPRYRLKSSKFGQNIPSLEIPSEDCMELPFEADYIKYPVGSDTTTTVNLLDWKDGPSPLLWSANWNALLDLNPDDPADTVPDGISWVEGMPLTQDLDLALFIKGEYRPTVVYNAILHIEYEDPNVTAQTELCGDTIDNDGDGLIDCADVADCSGSWCPEKVCGDEQDNDDDGYIDCSDPDCLGEGGCETGAEICTDGIDNDGDYLIDCNDQNCLEASNCTGVYVEICGDTIDNDMDNLIDCADPDCAGALNCLSDEVCNDLLDNDGDGLVDCADPNCAKNRACR
;
A
#
# COMPACT_ATOMS: atom_id res chain seq x y z
N MET A 1 -26.46 -7.36 -3.64
CA MET A 1 -27.35 -7.61 -2.48
C MET A 1 -26.51 -8.12 -1.32
N LYS A 2 -26.57 -7.49 -0.14
CA LYS A 2 -25.69 -7.79 1.01
C LYS A 2 -26.30 -8.82 1.95
N TRP A 3 -25.43 -9.70 2.42
CA TRP A 3 -25.69 -10.73 3.42
C TRP A 3 -26.00 -10.10 4.77
N HIS A 4 -27.27 -10.13 5.18
CA HIS A 4 -27.66 -9.88 6.56
C HIS A 4 -27.41 -11.13 7.39
N ILE A 5 -26.29 -11.18 8.13
CA ILE A 5 -26.13 -12.14 9.22
C ILE A 5 -27.14 -11.75 10.31
N LYS A 6 -28.25 -12.48 10.40
CA LYS A 6 -29.21 -12.36 11.50
C LYS A 6 -28.55 -12.82 12.80
N SER A 7 -27.99 -11.86 13.54
CA SER A 7 -27.58 -12.05 14.93
C SER A 7 -28.80 -12.45 15.77
N SER A 8 -28.85 -13.72 16.17
CA SER A 8 -29.84 -14.25 17.11
C SER A 8 -29.19 -14.36 18.48
N ILE A 9 -29.15 -13.24 19.22
CA ILE A 9 -28.77 -13.26 20.64
C ILE A 9 -29.96 -13.84 21.43
N ALA A 10 -29.86 -15.10 21.83
CA ALA A 10 -30.66 -15.66 22.91
C ALA A 10 -29.74 -15.86 24.14
N CYS A 11 -29.70 -14.83 24.98
CA CYS A 11 -29.05 -14.90 26.29
C CYS A 11 -30.06 -15.48 27.31
N ALA A 12 -29.82 -16.70 27.79
CA ALA A 12 -30.46 -17.23 29.00
C ALA A 12 -29.48 -18.14 29.73
N GLY A 13 -29.14 -17.74 30.96
CA GLY A 13 -27.95 -18.19 31.68
C GLY A 13 -28.04 -19.60 32.27
N LEU A 14 -26.86 -20.20 32.36
CA LEU A 14 -26.55 -21.26 33.30
C LEU A 14 -25.17 -20.95 33.91
N LEU A 15 -25.18 -20.44 35.14
CA LEU A 15 -24.01 -20.33 36.01
C LEU A 15 -23.57 -21.74 36.41
N GLY A 16 -22.66 -22.33 35.62
CA GLY A 16 -21.88 -23.51 35.98
C GLY A 16 -20.44 -23.08 36.29
N LEU A 17 -19.92 -23.48 37.45
CA LEU A 17 -18.52 -23.31 37.82
C LEU A 17 -17.62 -23.91 36.72
N PHE A 18 -16.92 -23.06 35.97
CA PHE A 18 -15.79 -23.48 35.17
C PHE A 18 -14.54 -23.44 36.05
N ALA A 19 -13.87 -24.58 36.15
CA ALA A 19 -12.50 -24.64 36.59
C ALA A 19 -11.67 -23.76 35.64
N TYR A 20 -10.86 -22.86 36.20
CA TYR A 20 -9.79 -22.20 35.47
C TYR A 20 -8.80 -23.30 35.04
N ALA A 21 -8.95 -23.78 33.82
CA ALA A 21 -7.82 -24.34 33.09
C ALA A 21 -7.03 -23.13 32.59
N ASP A 22 -5.73 -23.10 32.89
CA ASP A 22 -4.80 -22.18 32.24
C ASP A 22 -4.96 -22.35 30.73
N MET A 23 -5.60 -21.37 30.08
CA MET A 23 -5.54 -21.26 28.64
C MET A 23 -4.12 -20.78 28.33
N ALA A 24 -3.25 -21.69 27.93
CA ALA A 24 -2.05 -21.32 27.21
C ALA A 24 -2.46 -20.39 26.06
N SER A 25 -1.76 -19.26 25.91
CA SER A 25 -1.97 -18.38 24.76
C SER A 25 -1.80 -19.19 23.49
N ALA A 26 -2.78 -19.16 22.59
CA ALA A 26 -2.63 -19.78 21.26
C ALA A 26 -1.41 -19.16 20.57
N ALA A 27 -0.57 -20.00 19.96
CA ALA A 27 0.58 -19.51 19.20
C ALA A 27 0.11 -18.88 17.88
N VAL A 28 0.85 -17.88 17.38
CA VAL A 28 0.61 -17.29 16.06
C VAL A 28 1.43 -18.08 15.04
N VAL A 29 0.75 -18.78 14.14
CA VAL A 29 1.37 -19.52 13.04
C VAL A 29 1.48 -18.61 11.82
N LYS A 30 2.68 -18.53 11.23
CA LYS A 30 2.94 -17.79 9.98
C LYS A 30 2.80 -18.74 8.79
N HIS A 31 2.15 -18.29 7.73
CA HIS A 31 2.05 -19.00 6.45
C HIS A 31 2.34 -18.05 5.30
N VAL A 32 3.23 -18.47 4.41
CA VAL A 32 3.54 -17.74 3.18
C VAL A 32 3.31 -18.68 2.01
N SER A 33 2.45 -18.29 1.07
CA SER A 33 2.22 -19.09 -0.12
C SER A 33 3.48 -19.16 -0.98
N ALA A 34 3.60 -20.20 -1.81
CA ALA A 34 4.57 -20.19 -2.89
C ALA A 34 4.36 -18.94 -3.78
N LYS A 35 5.45 -18.38 -4.28
CA LYS A 35 5.44 -17.24 -5.21
C LYS A 35 4.84 -17.68 -6.54
N HIS A 36 3.66 -17.18 -6.88
CA HIS A 36 3.04 -17.42 -8.19
C HIS A 36 3.61 -16.44 -9.21
N VAL A 37 4.43 -16.90 -10.15
CA VAL A 37 4.96 -16.07 -11.24
C VAL A 37 3.98 -16.13 -12.42
N PHE A 38 3.44 -14.97 -12.81
CA PHE A 38 2.42 -14.92 -13.84
C PHE A 38 2.99 -15.26 -15.23
N SER A 39 2.14 -15.88 -16.05
CA SER A 39 2.45 -16.25 -17.44
C SER A 39 1.21 -16.19 -18.32
N MET A 40 1.38 -16.46 -19.62
CA MET A 40 0.26 -16.60 -20.55
C MET A 40 -0.73 -17.69 -20.14
N ASP A 41 -0.27 -18.74 -19.43
CA ASP A 41 -1.11 -19.85 -18.99
C ASP A 41 -2.21 -19.43 -18.00
N ASP A 42 -1.99 -18.32 -17.30
CA ASP A 42 -2.90 -17.75 -16.30
C ASP A 42 -4.04 -16.92 -16.91
N THR A 43 -4.07 -16.75 -18.24
CA THR A 43 -5.08 -15.95 -18.93
C THR A 43 -6.43 -16.65 -18.90
N ILE A 44 -7.46 -16.00 -18.36
CA ILE A 44 -8.83 -16.52 -18.40
C ILE A 44 -9.50 -16.08 -19.70
N GLY A 45 -10.21 -17.00 -20.36
CA GLY A 45 -10.98 -16.72 -21.58
C GLY A 45 -12.50 -16.73 -21.40
N THR A 46 -13.02 -17.33 -20.33
CA THR A 46 -14.46 -17.59 -20.16
C THR A 46 -14.97 -17.26 -18.75
N PHE A 47 -16.27 -17.03 -18.62
CA PHE A 47 -16.94 -16.87 -17.31
C PHE A 47 -17.04 -18.16 -16.49
N THR A 48 -16.61 -19.29 -17.03
CA THR A 48 -16.41 -20.56 -16.30
C THR A 48 -14.98 -20.72 -15.81
N GLY A 49 -14.17 -19.66 -15.86
CA GLY A 49 -12.78 -19.64 -15.41
C GLY A 49 -11.82 -20.55 -16.19
N THR A 50 -12.14 -20.86 -17.45
CA THR A 50 -11.24 -21.64 -18.31
C THR A 50 -10.01 -20.79 -18.66
N THR A 51 -8.84 -21.31 -18.32
CA THR A 51 -7.54 -20.66 -18.56
C THR A 51 -6.91 -21.10 -19.89
N TYR A 52 -5.94 -20.35 -20.40
CA TYR A 52 -5.17 -20.72 -21.59
C TYR A 52 -4.47 -22.08 -21.46
N ALA A 53 -4.00 -22.41 -20.25
CA ALA A 53 -3.42 -23.73 -19.96
C ALA A 53 -4.39 -24.89 -20.25
N GLN A 54 -5.70 -24.64 -20.11
CA GLN A 54 -6.76 -25.62 -20.31
C GLN A 54 -7.32 -25.55 -21.74
N ASP A 55 -7.40 -24.36 -22.32
CA ASP A 55 -7.87 -24.13 -23.69
C ASP A 55 -6.92 -23.19 -24.46
N ASN A 56 -6.07 -23.80 -25.29
CA ASN A 56 -5.10 -23.08 -26.08
C ASN A 56 -5.71 -22.23 -27.21
N SER A 57 -7.02 -22.29 -27.45
CA SER A 57 -7.68 -21.42 -28.42
C SER A 57 -7.91 -20.00 -27.89
N ILE A 58 -7.74 -19.77 -26.58
CA ILE A 58 -7.88 -18.45 -25.95
C ILE A 58 -6.81 -17.47 -26.49
N ILE A 59 -5.60 -17.95 -26.73
CA ILE A 59 -4.52 -17.11 -27.27
C ILE A 59 -4.06 -17.70 -28.60
N CYS A 60 -4.07 -16.88 -29.65
CA CYS A 60 -3.57 -17.31 -30.93
C CYS A 60 -2.03 -17.30 -30.94
N THR A 61 -1.41 -18.47 -30.80
CA THR A 61 0.04 -18.66 -30.97
C THR A 61 0.42 -19.34 -32.29
N ALA A 62 -0.58 -19.69 -33.11
CA ALA A 62 -0.41 -20.33 -34.42
C ALA A 62 -0.81 -19.38 -35.55
N LEU A 63 0.15 -18.97 -36.37
CA LEU A 63 -0.05 -18.00 -37.44
C LEU A 63 -0.62 -18.62 -38.73
N PRO A 64 -1.43 -17.87 -39.50
CA PRO A 64 -1.93 -16.52 -39.21
C PRO A 64 -3.06 -16.55 -38.18
N CYS A 65 -3.19 -15.49 -37.40
CA CYS A 65 -4.29 -15.35 -36.46
C CYS A 65 -5.56 -14.84 -37.14
N THR A 66 -6.72 -15.29 -36.66
CA THR A 66 -8.01 -14.73 -37.10
C THR A 66 -8.28 -13.50 -36.24
N GLY A 67 -8.35 -12.30 -36.84
CA GLY A 67 -8.55 -11.05 -36.11
C GLY A 67 -7.27 -10.22 -36.07
N ASN A 68 -6.75 -9.95 -34.87
CA ASN A 68 -5.46 -9.27 -34.70
C ASN A 68 -4.29 -10.22 -34.89
N GLU A 69 -3.10 -9.66 -35.13
CA GLU A 69 -1.83 -10.39 -35.21
C GLU A 69 -0.97 -10.10 -33.96
N PRO A 70 -0.01 -10.99 -33.60
CA PRO A 70 0.96 -10.68 -32.56
C PRO A 70 1.88 -9.54 -33.00
N TYR A 71 2.39 -8.80 -32.02
CA TYR A 71 3.35 -7.72 -32.24
C TYR A 71 4.38 -7.68 -31.11
N VAL A 72 5.52 -7.02 -31.38
CA VAL A 72 6.52 -6.74 -30.35
C VAL A 72 6.13 -5.42 -29.68
N ASP A 73 5.82 -5.49 -28.40
CA ASP A 73 5.52 -4.31 -27.62
C ASP A 73 6.75 -3.41 -27.48
N ILE A 74 6.55 -2.11 -27.68
CA ILE A 74 7.65 -1.14 -27.74
C ILE A 74 8.17 -0.75 -26.35
N PHE A 75 7.37 -0.93 -25.30
CA PHE A 75 7.74 -0.55 -23.93
C PHE A 75 8.49 -1.66 -23.20
N THR A 76 8.14 -2.91 -23.49
CA THR A 76 8.71 -4.10 -22.85
C THR A 76 9.67 -4.87 -23.77
N GLY A 77 9.58 -4.69 -25.09
CA GLY A 77 10.34 -5.47 -26.07
C GLY A 77 9.85 -6.91 -26.23
N MET A 78 8.76 -7.30 -25.57
CA MET A 78 8.23 -8.66 -25.59
C MET A 78 7.22 -8.83 -26.73
N THR A 79 7.19 -10.04 -27.32
CA THR A 79 6.12 -10.41 -28.25
C THR A 79 4.84 -10.68 -27.46
N VAL A 80 3.77 -9.98 -27.79
CA VAL A 80 2.43 -10.19 -27.23
C VAL A 80 1.50 -10.76 -28.29
N TRP A 81 0.65 -11.70 -27.88
CA TRP A 81 -0.20 -12.51 -28.74
C TRP A 81 -1.67 -12.19 -28.51
N PRO A 82 -2.49 -12.12 -29.57
CA PRO A 82 -3.87 -11.69 -29.46
C PRO A 82 -4.76 -12.74 -28.77
N ILE A 83 -5.75 -12.25 -28.03
CA ILE A 83 -6.64 -13.05 -27.16
C ILE A 83 -8.05 -13.07 -27.75
N ASP A 84 -8.75 -14.20 -27.60
CA ASP A 84 -10.19 -14.42 -27.81
C ASP A 84 -10.86 -14.76 -26.47
N SER A 85 -11.70 -13.86 -25.94
CA SER A 85 -12.33 -14.00 -24.62
C SER A 85 -13.78 -13.50 -24.59
N ASP A 86 -14.57 -14.00 -23.63
CA ASP A 86 -15.96 -13.59 -23.40
C ASP A 86 -16.09 -12.23 -22.66
N PHE A 87 -14.98 -11.57 -22.32
CA PHE A 87 -14.95 -10.37 -21.48
C PHE A 87 -15.02 -9.05 -22.25
N ALA A 88 -15.24 -9.12 -23.57
CA ALA A 88 -15.36 -7.95 -24.43
C ALA A 88 -16.80 -7.65 -24.83
N PHE A 89 -16.99 -6.48 -25.43
CA PHE A 89 -18.30 -5.97 -25.81
C PHE A 89 -18.34 -5.55 -27.27
N THR A 90 -19.40 -5.95 -27.96
CA THR A 90 -19.82 -5.31 -29.21
C THR A 90 -20.70 -4.12 -28.87
N VAL A 91 -20.27 -2.93 -29.27
CA VAL A 91 -21.02 -1.69 -28.99
C VAL A 91 -21.74 -1.20 -30.24
N THR A 92 -22.97 -0.72 -30.06
CA THR A 92 -23.77 -0.13 -31.15
C THR A 92 -24.37 1.18 -30.68
N ASP A 93 -24.16 2.24 -31.45
CA ASP A 93 -24.69 3.58 -31.17
C ASP A 93 -26.21 3.54 -30.97
N PHE A 94 -26.66 4.21 -29.89
CA PHE A 94 -28.04 4.34 -29.44
C PHE A 94 -28.74 3.03 -29.04
N VAL A 95 -28.06 1.89 -29.20
CA VAL A 95 -28.58 0.56 -28.83
C VAL A 95 -27.99 0.13 -27.49
N GLY A 96 -26.66 0.17 -27.34
CA GLY A 96 -26.00 -0.30 -26.12
C GLY A 96 -24.74 -1.10 -26.40
N ALA A 97 -24.38 -1.94 -25.43
CA ALA A 97 -23.27 -2.86 -25.53
C ALA A 97 -23.73 -4.28 -25.19
N GLU A 98 -23.35 -5.24 -26.03
CA GLU A 98 -23.65 -6.65 -25.87
C GLU A 98 -22.34 -7.40 -25.63
N ARG A 99 -22.32 -8.35 -24.70
CA ARG A 99 -21.13 -9.19 -24.46
C ARG A 99 -20.81 -9.97 -25.72
N LYS A 100 -19.54 -9.98 -26.12
CA LYS A 100 -19.06 -10.75 -27.26
C LYS A 100 -18.75 -12.18 -26.78
N PRO A 101 -19.33 -13.22 -27.39
CA PRO A 101 -18.91 -14.58 -27.11
C PRO A 101 -17.56 -14.87 -27.78
N ARG A 102 -16.85 -15.89 -27.30
CA ARG A 102 -15.70 -16.45 -28.00
C ARG A 102 -16.13 -16.97 -29.37
N ASP A 103 -15.59 -16.36 -30.40
CA ASP A 103 -15.95 -16.60 -31.80
C ASP A 103 -14.76 -17.08 -32.65
N GLY A 104 -13.60 -17.31 -32.00
CA GLY A 104 -12.36 -17.67 -32.66
C GLY A 104 -11.69 -16.49 -33.38
N VAL A 105 -12.14 -15.25 -33.13
CA VAL A 105 -11.57 -14.02 -33.68
C VAL A 105 -10.89 -13.24 -32.55
N HIS A 106 -9.57 -13.37 -32.44
CA HIS A 106 -8.74 -12.82 -31.38
C HIS A 106 -8.60 -11.29 -31.48
N GLN A 107 -9.48 -10.56 -30.80
CA GLN A 107 -9.57 -9.10 -30.85
C GLN A 107 -9.69 -8.44 -29.47
N GLU A 108 -9.60 -9.19 -28.38
CA GLU A 108 -10.00 -8.74 -27.05
C GLU A 108 -8.83 -8.20 -26.21
N GLY A 109 -7.61 -8.41 -26.68
CA GLY A 109 -6.39 -7.92 -26.06
C GLY A 109 -5.18 -8.67 -26.58
N TRP A 110 -4.05 -8.45 -25.92
CA TRP A 110 -2.79 -9.14 -26.17
C TRP A 110 -2.10 -9.51 -24.86
N ILE A 111 -1.41 -10.64 -24.88
CA ILE A 111 -0.67 -11.16 -23.73
C ILE A 111 0.63 -11.83 -24.16
N GLY A 112 1.69 -11.65 -23.38
CA GLY A 112 2.98 -12.24 -23.68
C GLY A 112 3.80 -12.50 -22.42
N ASN A 113 4.58 -13.57 -22.42
CA ASN A 113 5.50 -13.86 -21.33
C ASN A 113 6.58 -12.76 -21.22
N TYR A 114 6.76 -12.23 -20.02
CA TYR A 114 7.82 -11.28 -19.68
C TYR A 114 9.01 -12.05 -19.12
N VAL A 115 10.10 -12.10 -19.90
CA VAL A 115 11.28 -12.90 -19.60
C VAL A 115 12.52 -12.03 -19.46
N ASP A 116 13.53 -12.51 -18.73
CA ASP A 116 14.84 -11.89 -18.71
C ASP A 116 15.68 -12.23 -19.96
N LEU A 117 16.93 -11.74 -20.00
CA LEU A 117 17.86 -12.03 -21.10
C LEU A 117 18.26 -13.51 -21.21
N ALA A 118 18.11 -14.30 -20.14
CA ALA A 118 18.36 -15.73 -20.12
C ALA A 118 17.13 -16.55 -20.55
N GLY A 119 15.97 -15.91 -20.74
CA GLY A 119 14.70 -16.56 -21.05
C GLY A 119 13.95 -17.08 -19.83
N THR A 120 14.36 -16.70 -18.62
CA THR A 120 13.64 -17.05 -17.39
C THR A 120 12.37 -16.21 -17.29
N GLN A 121 11.25 -16.86 -17.04
CA GLN A 121 9.96 -16.22 -16.81
C GLN A 121 10.01 -15.36 -15.54
N LEU A 122 9.72 -14.06 -15.70
CA LEU A 122 9.62 -13.11 -14.59
C LEU A 122 8.18 -12.65 -14.32
N GLY A 123 7.30 -12.73 -15.32
CA GLY A 123 5.92 -12.25 -15.26
C GLY A 123 5.22 -12.29 -16.60
N VAL A 124 4.15 -11.52 -16.75
CA VAL A 124 3.36 -11.44 -17.98
C VAL A 124 3.11 -9.99 -18.38
N VAL A 125 3.23 -9.69 -19.67
CA VAL A 125 2.84 -8.43 -20.30
C VAL A 125 1.38 -8.53 -20.71
N VAL A 126 0.56 -7.58 -20.27
CA VAL A 126 -0.87 -7.54 -20.55
C VAL A 126 -1.22 -6.23 -21.23
N SER A 127 -1.92 -6.30 -22.35
CA SER A 127 -2.46 -5.15 -23.08
C SER A 127 -3.90 -5.42 -23.46
N SER A 128 -4.85 -4.63 -22.98
CA SER A 128 -6.21 -4.67 -23.50
C SER A 128 -6.33 -3.87 -24.81
N VAL A 129 -7.42 -4.10 -25.53
CA VAL A 129 -7.82 -3.19 -26.62
C VAL A 129 -8.30 -1.85 -26.09
N GLY A 130 -8.28 -0.84 -26.98
CA GLY A 130 -8.85 0.46 -26.68
C GLY A 130 -10.32 0.33 -26.30
N THR A 131 -10.72 1.03 -25.23
CA THR A 131 -12.10 0.97 -24.73
C THR A 131 -13.08 1.47 -25.79
N PRO A 132 -14.06 0.65 -26.23
CA PRO A 132 -15.07 1.09 -27.16
C PRO A 132 -16.06 2.06 -26.50
N TYR A 133 -16.60 2.96 -27.33
CA TYR A 133 -17.61 3.94 -26.95
C TYR A 133 -18.84 3.77 -27.83
N TYR A 134 -20.01 4.10 -27.28
CA TYR A 134 -21.23 4.25 -28.05
C TYR A 134 -22.00 5.50 -27.63
N LEU A 135 -22.71 6.08 -28.58
CA LEU A 135 -23.63 7.20 -28.34
C LEU A 135 -24.84 6.71 -27.57
N THR A 136 -25.26 7.43 -26.52
CA THR A 136 -26.39 6.99 -25.69
C THR A 136 -27.72 7.63 -26.10
N GLY A 137 -27.67 8.76 -26.81
CA GLY A 137 -28.81 9.67 -26.97
C GLY A 137 -29.14 10.39 -25.66
N GLY A 138 -29.31 11.71 -25.70
CA GLY A 138 -29.49 12.51 -24.47
C GLY A 138 -28.29 12.44 -23.51
N ARG A 139 -28.53 12.71 -22.22
CA ARG A 139 -27.52 12.83 -21.15
C ARG A 139 -27.39 11.55 -20.29
N LYS A 140 -27.32 10.38 -20.95
CA LYS A 140 -27.27 9.05 -20.29
C LYS A 140 -25.87 8.45 -20.19
N GLY A 141 -24.91 9.11 -20.84
CA GLY A 141 -23.53 8.64 -20.97
C GLY A 141 -22.67 8.98 -19.75
N SER A 142 -21.58 8.22 -19.58
CA SER A 142 -20.57 8.47 -18.54
C SER A 142 -19.40 9.32 -19.04
N VAL A 143 -19.45 9.78 -20.29
CA VAL A 143 -18.36 10.47 -20.98
C VAL A 143 -18.89 11.66 -21.76
N CYS A 144 -18.24 12.82 -21.61
CA CYS A 144 -18.43 13.98 -22.47
C CYS A 144 -17.28 14.09 -23.47
N ALA A 145 -17.57 14.68 -24.62
CA ALA A 145 -16.54 15.14 -25.54
C ALA A 145 -15.95 16.46 -25.01
N GLY A 146 -14.65 16.46 -24.75
CA GLY A 146 -13.84 17.62 -24.45
C GLY A 146 -13.38 18.35 -25.72
N MET A 147 -12.61 19.42 -25.51
CA MET A 147 -11.99 20.17 -26.60
C MET A 147 -10.96 19.30 -27.34
N ASN A 148 -10.77 19.53 -28.64
CA ASN A 148 -9.85 18.76 -29.50
C ASN A 148 -10.11 17.25 -29.64
N GLY A 149 -11.25 16.75 -29.15
CA GLY A 149 -11.62 15.34 -29.26
C GLY A 149 -11.20 14.49 -28.06
N ASP A 150 -10.60 15.11 -27.04
CA ASP A 150 -10.36 14.47 -25.75
C ASP A 150 -11.69 14.10 -25.09
N THR A 151 -11.68 13.12 -24.21
CA THR A 151 -12.87 12.70 -23.47
C THR A 151 -12.67 12.99 -21.99
N VAL A 152 -13.74 13.47 -21.34
CA VAL A 152 -13.76 13.68 -19.89
C VAL A 152 -14.86 12.83 -19.29
N LYS A 153 -14.63 12.32 -18.08
CA LYS A 153 -15.64 11.59 -17.34
C LYS A 153 -16.79 12.53 -16.98
N CYS A 154 -18.00 12.09 -17.26
CA CYS A 154 -19.25 12.80 -16.98
C CYS A 154 -20.21 11.91 -16.20
N ALA A 155 -19.67 11.31 -15.13
CA ALA A 155 -20.42 10.54 -14.17
C ALA A 155 -19.74 10.56 -12.79
N ALA A 156 -20.53 10.55 -11.72
CA ALA A 156 -20.05 10.53 -10.33
C ALA A 156 -20.98 9.65 -9.47
N GLU A 157 -20.43 9.03 -8.42
CA GLU A 157 -21.25 8.31 -7.42
C GLU A 157 -21.79 9.25 -6.33
N GLN A 158 -21.38 10.52 -6.39
CA GLN A 158 -21.67 11.55 -5.41
C GLN A 158 -22.48 12.65 -6.08
N TYR A 159 -23.61 13.00 -5.45
CA TYR A 159 -24.51 14.02 -5.97
C TYR A 159 -23.84 15.40 -5.95
N VAL A 160 -23.13 15.74 -4.87
CA VAL A 160 -22.38 17.02 -4.72
C VAL A 160 -21.44 17.29 -5.88
N VAL A 161 -20.75 16.26 -6.37
CA VAL A 161 -19.77 16.38 -7.48
C VAL A 161 -20.48 16.70 -8.78
N MET A 162 -21.60 16.00 -9.06
CA MET A 162 -22.41 16.30 -10.23
C MET A 162 -23.04 17.69 -10.15
N GLU A 163 -23.60 18.06 -8.99
CA GLU A 163 -24.27 19.34 -8.79
C GLU A 163 -23.31 20.52 -9.00
N HIS A 164 -22.10 20.43 -8.45
CA HIS A 164 -21.03 21.41 -8.63
C HIS A 164 -20.66 21.59 -10.11
N ILE A 165 -20.64 20.51 -10.90
CA ILE A 165 -20.29 20.57 -12.34
C ILE A 165 -21.45 21.12 -13.20
N LEU A 166 -22.69 20.72 -12.91
CA LEU A 166 -23.84 20.99 -13.78
C LEU A 166 -24.59 22.27 -13.45
N SER A 167 -24.35 22.82 -12.27
CA SER A 167 -25.00 24.03 -11.81
C SER A 167 -23.95 25.02 -11.32
N CYS A 168 -24.36 26.27 -11.17
CA CYS A 168 -23.59 27.25 -10.40
C CYS A 168 -24.08 27.30 -8.94
N SER A 169 -24.96 26.36 -8.56
CA SER A 169 -25.42 26.18 -7.19
C SER A 169 -24.49 25.17 -6.55
N GLU A 170 -23.46 25.66 -5.88
CA GLU A 170 -22.89 24.91 -4.77
C GLU A 170 -23.95 24.89 -3.66
N LYS A 171 -24.86 23.92 -3.68
CA LYS A 171 -25.36 23.31 -2.44
C LYS A 171 -24.47 22.07 -2.27
N ILE A 172 -24.04 21.69 -1.08
CA ILE A 172 -24.76 20.94 -0.06
C ILE A 172 -23.86 21.01 1.17
N PRO A 173 -24.45 21.25 2.32
CA PRO A 173 -24.57 22.65 2.73
C PRO A 173 -23.56 23.65 2.10
N TYR A 174 -24.05 24.82 1.67
CA TYR A 174 -23.23 26.06 1.64
C TYR A 174 -24.09 27.21 2.15
N PHE A 175 -23.81 27.72 3.35
CA PHE A 175 -24.53 28.87 3.92
C PHE A 175 -23.88 30.22 3.56
N TYR A 176 -23.34 30.33 2.36
CA TYR A 176 -23.14 31.60 1.68
C TYR A 176 -23.44 31.39 0.20
N THR A 177 -24.71 31.44 -0.18
CA THR A 177 -25.02 31.91 -1.53
C THR A 177 -24.42 33.31 -1.61
N ASP A 178 -23.54 33.57 -2.57
CA ASP A 178 -23.32 34.96 -2.98
C ASP A 178 -24.68 35.46 -3.48
N PRO A 179 -25.35 36.40 -2.80
CA PRO A 179 -26.67 36.89 -3.21
C PRO A 179 -26.64 37.56 -4.60
N MET A 180 -25.46 37.81 -5.19
CA MET A 180 -25.33 38.26 -6.58
C MET A 180 -25.59 37.15 -7.63
N TRP A 181 -25.52 35.87 -7.27
CA TRP A 181 -25.64 34.74 -8.22
C TRP A 181 -27.06 34.16 -8.32
N ASP A 182 -27.93 34.43 -7.34
CA ASP A 182 -29.30 33.91 -7.22
C ASP A 182 -30.23 34.29 -8.39
N THR A 183 -29.83 35.28 -9.21
CA THR A 183 -30.60 35.71 -10.41
C THR A 183 -30.10 35.09 -11.73
N ILE A 184 -28.99 34.34 -11.72
CA ILE A 184 -28.35 33.79 -12.93
C ILE A 184 -28.44 32.26 -12.98
N CYS A 185 -28.68 31.59 -11.83
CA CYS A 185 -28.54 30.14 -11.69
C CYS A 185 -29.90 29.43 -11.64
N GLN A 186 -30.03 28.28 -12.30
CA GLN A 186 -31.21 27.41 -12.18
C GLN A 186 -30.85 26.17 -11.35
N PRO A 187 -31.71 25.74 -10.40
CA PRO A 187 -31.53 24.46 -9.72
C PRO A 187 -31.63 23.31 -10.74
N LEU A 188 -30.96 22.20 -10.46
CA LEU A 188 -31.12 20.99 -11.27
C LEU A 188 -32.59 20.53 -11.23
N SER A 189 -33.11 20.09 -12.37
CA SER A 189 -34.46 19.55 -12.48
C SER A 189 -34.58 18.22 -11.75
N GLU A 190 -35.42 18.16 -10.71
CA GLU A 190 -35.49 17.03 -9.78
C GLU A 190 -36.42 15.88 -10.21
N GLU A 191 -37.37 16.12 -11.13
CA GLU A 191 -38.23 15.05 -11.61
C GLU A 191 -37.49 14.17 -12.62
N LEU A 192 -37.30 12.91 -12.26
CA LEU A 192 -36.66 11.88 -13.06
C LEU A 192 -37.72 10.90 -13.57
N TYR A 193 -37.55 10.43 -14.80
CA TYR A 193 -38.50 9.57 -15.48
C TYR A 193 -37.79 8.39 -16.15
N PHE A 194 -38.47 7.25 -16.27
CA PHE A 194 -37.95 6.19 -17.14
C PHE A 194 -38.09 6.59 -18.63
N PRO A 195 -37.16 6.19 -19.50
CA PRO A 195 -37.24 6.51 -20.93
C PRO A 195 -38.51 5.97 -21.62
N ASP A 196 -39.10 4.89 -21.12
CA ASP A 196 -40.32 4.28 -21.63
C ASP A 196 -41.61 4.71 -20.91
N ASP A 197 -41.51 5.35 -19.73
CA ASP A 197 -42.63 5.97 -19.01
C ASP A 197 -42.31 7.42 -18.59
N PRO A 198 -42.44 8.39 -19.51
CA PRO A 198 -42.17 9.80 -19.21
C PRO A 198 -43.29 10.50 -18.42
N ALA A 199 -44.31 9.79 -17.95
CA ALA A 199 -45.45 10.37 -17.24
C ALA A 199 -45.40 10.13 -15.71
N THR A 200 -44.64 9.14 -15.27
CA THR A 200 -44.55 8.75 -13.86
C THR A 200 -43.15 9.09 -13.31
N PRO A 201 -43.04 10.02 -12.34
CA PRO A 201 -41.77 10.29 -11.69
C PRO A 201 -41.23 9.05 -10.96
N VAL A 202 -39.92 8.87 -11.01
CA VAL A 202 -39.20 7.74 -10.41
C VAL A 202 -38.37 8.24 -9.23
N ASN A 203 -38.46 7.55 -8.10
CA ASN A 203 -37.53 7.74 -7.00
C ASN A 203 -36.23 6.95 -7.29
N PRO A 204 -35.06 7.60 -7.34
CA PRO A 204 -33.79 6.90 -7.58
C PRO A 204 -33.48 5.78 -6.59
N LEU A 205 -33.94 5.89 -5.34
CA LEU A 205 -33.68 4.87 -4.32
C LEU A 205 -34.36 3.52 -4.65
N THR A 206 -35.49 3.56 -5.33
CA THR A 206 -36.29 2.39 -5.74
C THR A 206 -35.85 1.80 -7.08
N LEU A 207 -34.79 2.33 -7.69
CA LEU A 207 -34.24 1.77 -8.94
C LEU A 207 -33.77 0.33 -8.70
N GLN A 208 -33.96 -0.52 -9.71
CA GLN A 208 -33.33 -1.84 -9.74
C GLN A 208 -31.86 -1.71 -10.14
N ALA A 209 -31.01 -2.51 -9.51
CA ALA A 209 -29.59 -2.57 -9.85
C ALA A 209 -29.42 -3.10 -11.29
N ASN A 210 -28.81 -2.29 -12.15
CA ASN A 210 -28.45 -2.65 -13.51
C ASN A 210 -27.53 -1.57 -14.10
N ASP A 211 -26.24 -1.85 -14.18
CA ASP A 211 -25.28 -0.93 -14.79
C ASP A 211 -25.16 -1.08 -16.31
N SER A 212 -25.86 -2.04 -16.92
CA SER A 212 -25.53 -2.62 -18.23
C SER A 212 -26.34 -2.08 -19.41
N ASP A 213 -27.66 -1.91 -19.29
CA ASP A 213 -28.52 -1.78 -20.48
C ASP A 213 -29.00 -0.37 -20.86
N LEU A 214 -28.71 0.68 -20.07
CA LEU A 214 -29.24 2.05 -20.27
C LEU A 214 -30.78 2.11 -20.45
N ILE A 215 -31.49 1.05 -20.08
CA ILE A 215 -32.95 0.96 -20.08
C ILE A 215 -33.44 1.23 -18.66
N ASN A 216 -32.83 0.58 -17.66
CA ASN A 216 -33.07 0.82 -16.24
C ASN A 216 -32.35 2.10 -15.76
N ILE A 217 -32.65 3.23 -16.38
CA ILE A 217 -32.06 4.53 -16.09
C ILE A 217 -33.16 5.58 -15.89
N ALA A 218 -33.08 6.33 -14.80
CA ALA A 218 -33.96 7.47 -14.55
C ALA A 218 -33.35 8.72 -15.19
N ILE A 219 -34.11 9.44 -16.01
CA ILE A 219 -33.61 10.55 -16.82
C ILE A 219 -34.33 11.83 -16.42
N GLY A 220 -33.55 12.87 -16.14
CA GLY A 220 -34.04 14.23 -15.94
C GLY A 220 -33.62 15.15 -17.09
N LYS A 221 -33.89 16.45 -16.90
CA LYS A 221 -33.46 17.48 -17.84
C LYS A 221 -31.93 17.64 -17.86
N ASP A 222 -31.30 17.55 -16.69
CA ASP A 222 -29.90 17.94 -16.52
C ASP A 222 -28.95 16.75 -16.41
N PHE A 223 -29.41 15.65 -15.80
CA PHE A 223 -28.64 14.42 -15.55
C PHE A 223 -29.54 13.18 -15.64
N ALA A 224 -28.92 12.00 -15.56
CA ALA A 224 -29.57 10.70 -15.46
C ALA A 224 -28.93 9.87 -14.33
N VAL A 225 -29.66 8.87 -13.81
CA VAL A 225 -29.25 8.05 -12.67
C VAL A 225 -29.47 6.57 -12.95
N THR A 226 -28.45 5.76 -12.67
CA THR A 226 -28.56 4.29 -12.59
C THR A 226 -28.25 3.83 -11.17
N LYS A 227 -28.76 2.66 -10.77
CA LYS A 227 -28.32 1.96 -9.56
C LYS A 227 -27.35 0.85 -9.97
N LYS A 228 -26.16 0.87 -9.39
CA LYS A 228 -25.10 -0.12 -9.61
C LYS A 228 -25.42 -1.43 -8.90
N ASP A 229 -24.67 -2.49 -9.22
CA ASP A 229 -24.82 -3.83 -8.61
C ASP A 229 -24.46 -3.83 -7.11
N ASP A 230 -23.61 -2.89 -6.68
CA ASP A 230 -23.28 -2.61 -5.28
C ASP A 230 -24.36 -1.81 -4.51
N GLY A 231 -25.45 -1.41 -5.20
CA GLY A 231 -26.58 -0.66 -4.66
C GLY A 231 -26.41 0.86 -4.65
N LYS A 232 -25.22 1.38 -4.99
CA LYS A 232 -24.99 2.82 -5.08
C LYS A 232 -25.62 3.41 -6.33
N LEU A 233 -25.94 4.70 -6.26
CA LEU A 233 -26.36 5.45 -7.43
C LEU A 233 -25.16 5.97 -8.21
N LEU A 234 -25.29 5.98 -9.53
CA LEU A 234 -24.34 6.58 -10.45
C LEU A 234 -25.06 7.67 -11.25
N PHE A 235 -24.69 8.91 -10.99
CA PHE A 235 -25.17 10.09 -11.69
C PHE A 235 -24.39 10.28 -12.99
N ARG A 236 -25.08 10.66 -14.07
CA ARG A 236 -24.54 10.70 -15.45
C ARG A 236 -25.03 11.95 -16.17
N TRP A 237 -24.16 12.57 -16.96
CA TRP A 237 -24.52 13.74 -17.78
C TRP A 237 -23.83 13.79 -19.14
N GLY A 238 -23.10 12.73 -19.50
CA GLY A 238 -22.43 12.59 -20.78
C GLY A 238 -23.38 12.17 -21.91
N THR A 239 -22.86 12.22 -23.13
CA THR A 239 -23.58 11.78 -24.36
C THR A 239 -23.00 10.49 -24.95
N ARG A 240 -21.91 10.00 -24.37
CA ARG A 240 -21.22 8.76 -24.71
C ARG A 240 -21.08 7.87 -23.48
N HIS A 241 -21.17 6.56 -23.66
CA HIS A 241 -20.85 5.60 -22.61
C HIS A 241 -19.68 4.73 -23.06
N LYS A 242 -18.81 4.41 -22.11
CA LYS A 242 -17.63 3.57 -22.33
C LYS A 242 -17.87 2.18 -21.76
N ARG A 243 -17.45 1.15 -22.49
CA ARG A 243 -17.52 -0.24 -22.05
C ARG A 243 -16.15 -0.88 -22.21
N PRO A 244 -15.27 -0.77 -21.21
CA PRO A 244 -13.94 -1.35 -21.31
C PRO A 244 -14.06 -2.87 -21.41
N GLY A 245 -13.41 -3.44 -22.42
CA GLY A 245 -13.01 -4.84 -22.35
C GLY A 245 -11.84 -4.97 -21.37
N GLU A 246 -11.70 -6.14 -20.78
CA GLU A 246 -10.64 -6.41 -19.81
C GLU A 246 -9.92 -7.72 -20.16
N VAL A 247 -8.65 -7.79 -19.81
CA VAL A 247 -7.90 -9.05 -19.79
C VAL A 247 -7.83 -9.50 -18.34
N ARG A 248 -8.29 -10.73 -18.08
CA ARG A 248 -8.33 -11.32 -16.74
C ARG A 248 -7.19 -12.34 -16.58
N LEU A 249 -6.47 -12.24 -15.48
CA LEU A 249 -5.49 -13.25 -15.05
C LEU A 249 -6.01 -13.97 -13.82
N LEU A 250 -5.71 -15.27 -13.70
CA LEU A 250 -6.01 -16.09 -12.53
C LEU A 250 -4.71 -16.57 -11.88
N ALA A 251 -4.64 -16.46 -10.56
CA ALA A 251 -3.65 -17.17 -9.76
C ALA A 251 -4.35 -17.91 -8.62
N ARG A 252 -3.80 -19.06 -8.24
CA ARG A 252 -4.23 -19.79 -7.05
C ARG A 252 -3.13 -19.78 -6.01
N LEU A 253 -3.43 -19.23 -4.84
CA LEU A 253 -2.49 -19.04 -3.76
C LEU A 253 -2.87 -19.96 -2.61
N ALA A 254 -1.98 -20.89 -2.28
CA ALA A 254 -2.22 -21.87 -1.23
C ALA A 254 -2.51 -21.17 0.11
N VAL A 255 -3.58 -21.58 0.79
CA VAL A 255 -3.86 -21.24 2.19
C VAL A 255 -3.25 -22.30 3.12
N PRO A 256 -3.17 -22.07 4.45
CA PRO A 256 -2.66 -23.09 5.37
C PRO A 256 -3.45 -24.40 5.27
N ASP A 257 -2.75 -25.55 5.19
CA ASP A 257 -3.43 -26.85 5.08
C ASP A 257 -4.31 -27.16 6.30
N ALA A 258 -3.96 -26.62 7.48
CA ALA A 258 -4.79 -26.70 8.68
C ALA A 258 -6.20 -26.13 8.46
N TRP A 259 -6.35 -25.11 7.60
CA TRP A 259 -7.65 -24.52 7.29
C TRP A 259 -8.52 -25.46 6.46
N LYS A 260 -7.95 -26.39 5.70
CA LYS A 260 -8.71 -27.35 4.86
C LYS A 260 -9.29 -28.51 5.68
N ALA A 261 -8.96 -28.62 6.97
CA ALA A 261 -9.49 -29.65 7.84
C ALA A 261 -10.99 -29.39 8.17
N PRO A 262 -11.84 -30.44 8.21
CA PRO A 262 -13.24 -30.27 8.59
C PRO A 262 -13.40 -29.63 9.97
N GLY A 263 -14.14 -28.52 10.04
CA GLY A 263 -14.37 -27.77 11.28
C GLY A 263 -13.24 -26.81 11.68
N ALA A 264 -12.25 -26.58 10.82
CA ALA A 264 -11.20 -25.60 11.05
C ALA A 264 -11.78 -24.19 11.27
N ASN A 265 -11.39 -23.56 12.38
CA ASN A 265 -11.86 -22.23 12.75
C ASN A 265 -10.79 -21.46 13.55
N TYR A 266 -9.75 -21.05 12.84
CA TYR A 266 -8.64 -20.29 13.39
C TYR A 266 -8.90 -18.80 13.23
N ARG A 267 -8.51 -18.00 14.23
CA ARG A 267 -8.60 -16.54 14.17
C ARG A 267 -7.41 -16.01 13.39
N VAL A 268 -7.68 -15.23 12.35
CA VAL A 268 -6.64 -14.62 11.53
C VAL A 268 -6.26 -13.27 12.12
N THR A 269 -4.96 -13.09 12.39
CA THR A 269 -4.41 -11.86 12.96
C THR A 269 -3.81 -10.96 11.88
N LYS A 270 -3.38 -11.54 10.75
CA LYS A 270 -2.87 -10.82 9.58
C LYS A 270 -3.17 -11.59 8.31
N ALA A 271 -3.57 -10.88 7.25
CA ALA A 271 -3.71 -11.45 5.91
C ALA A 271 -3.31 -10.38 4.88
N MET A 272 -2.12 -10.51 4.30
CA MET A 272 -1.60 -9.57 3.30
C MET A 272 -1.41 -10.26 1.97
N LEU A 273 -1.97 -9.68 0.90
CA LEU A 273 -1.71 -10.11 -0.46
C LEU A 273 -0.77 -9.12 -1.14
N THR A 274 0.37 -9.60 -1.58
CA THR A 274 1.41 -8.81 -2.25
C THR A 274 1.40 -9.14 -3.74
N VAL A 275 1.26 -8.12 -4.59
CA VAL A 275 1.34 -8.22 -6.05
C VAL A 275 2.47 -7.32 -6.54
N ASN A 276 3.45 -7.92 -7.21
CA ASN A 276 4.54 -7.19 -7.84
C ASN A 276 4.18 -6.91 -9.29
N HIS A 277 4.25 -5.65 -9.72
CA HIS A 277 3.85 -5.24 -11.07
C HIS A 277 4.53 -3.93 -11.48
N LYS A 278 4.36 -3.52 -12.73
CA LYS A 278 4.70 -2.16 -13.17
C LYS A 278 3.55 -1.20 -12.91
N ILE A 279 3.84 0.06 -12.59
CA ILE A 279 2.84 1.12 -12.40
C ILE A 279 1.96 1.19 -13.64
N SER A 280 0.66 1.00 -13.44
CA SER A 280 -0.35 1.07 -14.50
C SER A 280 -0.66 2.53 -14.84
N ASN A 281 -1.17 2.76 -16.05
CA ASN A 281 -1.74 4.04 -16.44
C ASN A 281 -3.28 4.09 -16.29
N SER A 282 -3.87 3.01 -15.80
CA SER A 282 -5.30 2.86 -15.58
C SER A 282 -5.59 2.75 -14.08
N PRO A 283 -6.29 3.73 -13.48
CA PRO A 283 -6.78 3.61 -12.10
C PRO A 283 -7.92 2.57 -11.99
N ASN A 284 -8.35 1.99 -13.11
CA ASN A 284 -9.43 1.01 -13.15
C ASN A 284 -8.93 -0.44 -13.07
N ASP A 285 -7.63 -0.68 -13.08
CA ASP A 285 -7.07 -2.03 -12.92
C ASP A 285 -7.31 -2.53 -11.49
N GLN A 286 -7.94 -3.70 -11.37
CA GLN A 286 -8.43 -4.23 -10.09
C GLN A 286 -7.64 -5.48 -9.66
N ILE A 287 -7.44 -5.57 -8.35
CA ILE A 287 -7.01 -6.79 -7.64
C ILE A 287 -8.28 -7.38 -7.02
N ARG A 288 -8.63 -8.61 -7.40
CA ARG A 288 -9.93 -9.25 -7.11
C ARG A 288 -9.71 -10.62 -6.44
N PRO A 289 -9.33 -10.66 -5.16
CA PRO A 289 -9.28 -11.92 -4.42
C PRO A 289 -10.71 -12.44 -4.23
N GLU A 290 -11.01 -13.65 -4.69
CA GLU A 290 -12.36 -14.25 -4.70
C GLU A 290 -13.46 -13.37 -5.35
N ASP A 291 -13.08 -12.59 -6.38
CA ASP A 291 -13.91 -11.55 -7.01
C ASP A 291 -14.42 -10.45 -6.05
N LEU A 292 -13.88 -10.40 -4.84
CA LEU A 292 -14.25 -9.40 -3.85
C LEU A 292 -13.68 -8.04 -4.24
N GLU A 293 -14.57 -7.05 -4.36
CA GLU A 293 -14.21 -5.63 -4.38
C GLU A 293 -14.41 -5.07 -2.97
N ASN A 294 -13.31 -4.77 -2.27
CA ASN A 294 -13.39 -4.15 -0.96
C ASN A 294 -13.32 -2.62 -1.07
N GLU A 295 -14.47 -1.97 -0.89
CA GLU A 295 -14.56 -0.51 -0.81
C GLU A 295 -14.12 0.07 0.55
N GLY A 296 -13.81 -0.78 1.53
CA GLY A 296 -13.37 -0.36 2.86
C GLY A 296 -11.94 0.16 2.86
N ALA A 297 -11.10 -0.41 2.00
CA ALA A 297 -9.78 0.11 1.72
C ALA A 297 -9.91 1.30 0.77
N THR A 298 -9.97 2.52 1.31
CA THR A 298 -10.20 3.75 0.54
C THR A 298 -8.92 4.45 0.09
N GLY A 299 -7.77 4.04 0.64
CA GLY A 299 -6.52 4.79 0.61
C GLY A 299 -6.53 5.95 1.62
N ARG A 300 -5.46 6.74 1.62
CA ARG A 300 -5.31 7.95 2.42
C ARG A 300 -6.39 8.97 2.09
N LEU A 301 -7.15 9.34 3.11
CA LEU A 301 -8.19 10.36 3.04
C LEU A 301 -7.57 11.78 3.17
N PRO A 302 -8.32 12.84 2.86
CA PRO A 302 -7.86 14.21 3.09
C PRO A 302 -7.54 14.47 4.56
N GLY A 303 -6.56 15.33 4.80
CA GLY A 303 -6.29 15.89 6.11
C GLY A 303 -7.47 16.74 6.59
N TYR A 304 -7.93 16.51 7.81
CA TYR A 304 -9.05 17.25 8.37
C TYR A 304 -8.90 17.52 9.86
N ILE A 305 -9.52 18.62 10.30
CA ILE A 305 -9.82 18.90 11.70
C ILE A 305 -11.24 18.44 11.98
N ASN A 306 -11.41 17.58 12.99
CA ASN A 306 -12.72 17.08 13.41
C ASN A 306 -13.20 17.82 14.67
N THR A 307 -14.22 18.65 14.52
CA THR A 307 -14.88 19.34 15.64
C THR A 307 -16.29 18.81 15.80
N LEU A 308 -16.48 17.87 16.74
CA LEU A 308 -17.79 17.27 17.05
C LEU A 308 -18.50 16.66 15.82
N GLY A 309 -17.73 16.06 14.90
CA GLY A 309 -18.24 15.43 13.68
C GLY A 309 -18.28 16.35 12.46
N VAL A 310 -18.08 17.65 12.64
CA VAL A 310 -17.84 18.60 11.53
C VAL A 310 -16.38 18.48 11.11
N LEU A 311 -16.16 18.18 9.83
CA LEU A 311 -14.83 18.03 9.25
C LEU A 311 -14.51 19.24 8.38
N THR A 312 -13.36 19.86 8.61
CA THR A 312 -12.84 20.94 7.77
C THR A 312 -11.41 20.62 7.34
N SER A 313 -11.01 21.06 6.14
CA SER A 313 -9.63 20.91 5.65
C SER A 313 -8.62 21.42 6.69
N ASP A 314 -7.55 20.64 6.92
CA ASP A 314 -6.47 21.03 7.83
C ASP A 314 -5.38 21.88 7.17
N ARG A 315 -5.39 21.98 5.83
CA ARG A 315 -4.37 22.66 5.02
C ARG A 315 -4.97 23.29 3.76
N ASP A 316 -4.16 24.15 3.14
CA ASP A 316 -4.42 24.70 1.81
C ASP A 316 -4.17 23.61 0.76
N CYS A 317 -5.05 23.51 -0.24
CA CYS A 317 -4.97 22.55 -1.33
C CYS A 317 -5.70 23.03 -2.59
N PHE A 318 -5.83 22.16 -3.58
CA PHE A 318 -6.62 22.42 -4.78
C PHE A 318 -7.53 21.23 -5.10
N GLU A 319 -8.59 21.53 -5.82
CA GLU A 319 -9.47 20.56 -6.48
C GLU A 319 -8.82 20.00 -7.75
N GLY A 320 -9.37 18.89 -8.23
CA GLY A 320 -8.93 18.23 -9.45
C GLY A 320 -9.02 19.06 -10.73
N ASP A 321 -9.80 20.15 -10.73
CA ASP A 321 -9.93 21.12 -11.81
C ASP A 321 -9.07 22.39 -11.61
N GLY A 322 -8.37 22.49 -10.48
CA GLY A 322 -7.45 23.58 -10.14
C GLY A 322 -8.02 24.63 -9.21
N ASP A 323 -9.27 24.52 -8.76
CA ASP A 323 -9.85 25.48 -7.83
C ASP A 323 -9.22 25.38 -6.43
N PHE A 324 -8.96 26.53 -5.80
CA PHE A 324 -8.24 26.58 -4.53
C PHE A 324 -9.14 26.25 -3.33
N ILE A 325 -8.69 25.32 -2.50
CA ILE A 325 -9.30 24.92 -1.23
C ILE A 325 -8.44 25.48 -0.08
N PRO A 326 -8.83 26.58 0.58
CA PRO A 326 -8.13 27.04 1.77
C PRO A 326 -8.33 26.10 2.96
N ALA A 327 -7.38 26.10 3.89
CA ALA A 327 -7.54 25.48 5.20
C ALA A 327 -8.80 26.01 5.89
N GLY A 328 -9.55 25.12 6.54
CA GLY A 328 -10.86 25.42 7.12
C GLY A 328 -12.05 25.25 6.16
N THR A 329 -11.83 24.91 4.89
CA THR A 329 -12.92 24.56 3.96
C THR A 329 -13.73 23.38 4.50
N LEU A 330 -15.06 23.48 4.44
CA LEU A 330 -15.96 22.45 4.96
C LEU A 330 -15.87 21.17 4.10
N PHE A 331 -15.58 20.05 4.75
CA PHE A 331 -15.63 18.71 4.14
C PHE A 331 -16.87 17.93 4.53
N LYS A 332 -17.36 18.08 5.77
CA LYS A 332 -18.54 17.37 6.26
C LYS A 332 -19.21 18.12 7.39
N ASP A 333 -20.54 18.15 7.39
CA ASP A 333 -21.35 18.58 8.53
C ASP A 333 -22.55 17.63 8.74
N PRO A 334 -22.57 16.85 9.84
CA PRO A 334 -23.69 15.97 10.16
C PRO A 334 -25.03 16.69 10.35
N ALA A 335 -25.04 18.00 10.66
CA ALA A 335 -26.28 18.76 10.78
C ALA A 335 -27.00 18.93 9.44
N LEU A 336 -26.30 18.63 8.34
CA LEU A 336 -26.75 18.85 6.97
C LEU A 336 -26.89 17.52 6.22
N ALA A 337 -26.77 16.41 6.97
CA ALA A 337 -27.08 15.06 6.53
C ALA A 337 -28.60 14.87 6.39
N ASP A 338 -29.00 14.18 5.33
CA ASP A 338 -30.36 13.69 5.10
C ASP A 338 -30.36 12.15 5.05
N PRO A 339 -30.31 11.47 6.21
CA PRO A 339 -30.17 10.02 6.26
C PRO A 339 -31.38 9.31 5.64
N PRO A 340 -31.17 8.14 5.01
CA PRO A 340 -32.25 7.44 4.35
C PRO A 340 -33.22 6.83 5.36
N VAL A 341 -34.51 6.86 5.03
CA VAL A 341 -35.59 6.30 5.85
C VAL A 341 -36.31 5.23 5.03
N ASP A 342 -36.55 4.08 5.67
CA ASP A 342 -37.44 3.02 5.22
C ASP A 342 -38.76 3.19 5.99
N VAL A 343 -39.76 3.77 5.34
CA VAL A 343 -41.04 4.16 5.94
C VAL A 343 -41.99 2.98 6.09
N ASP A 344 -41.95 2.00 5.18
CA ASP A 344 -42.88 0.87 5.17
C ASP A 344 -42.29 -0.43 5.74
N GLY A 345 -41.00 -0.44 6.04
CA GLY A 345 -40.27 -1.51 6.71
C GLY A 345 -39.99 -2.70 5.79
N ASP A 346 -40.04 -2.51 4.47
CA ASP A 346 -39.81 -3.56 3.48
C ASP A 346 -38.32 -3.87 3.27
N GLY A 347 -37.42 -3.06 3.84
CA GLY A 347 -35.98 -3.17 3.74
C GLY A 347 -35.36 -2.29 2.65
N ASP A 348 -36.17 -1.58 1.87
CA ASP A 348 -35.75 -0.58 0.90
C ASP A 348 -35.95 0.84 1.45
N TYR A 349 -34.98 1.72 1.17
CA TYR A 349 -35.11 3.13 1.54
C TYR A 349 -36.00 3.86 0.54
N ASP A 350 -37.05 4.52 1.02
CA ASP A 350 -38.02 5.23 0.19
C ASP A 350 -37.94 6.76 0.34
N GLN A 351 -37.25 7.27 1.38
CA GLN A 351 -37.03 8.70 1.61
C GLN A 351 -35.58 9.02 2.02
N GLY A 352 -35.22 10.31 1.92
CA GLY A 352 -33.92 10.85 2.32
C GLY A 352 -32.94 11.04 1.15
N GLY A 353 -31.70 11.31 1.50
CA GLY A 353 -30.62 11.58 0.55
C GLY A 353 -30.34 10.39 -0.36
N TRP A 354 -30.34 10.63 -1.66
CA TRP A 354 -30.15 9.60 -2.69
C TRP A 354 -28.76 8.93 -2.65
N SER A 355 -27.74 9.65 -2.22
CA SER A 355 -26.34 9.22 -2.25
C SER A 355 -25.65 9.43 -0.90
N ALA A 356 -24.57 8.68 -0.66
CA ALA A 356 -23.88 8.67 0.63
C ALA A 356 -23.43 10.07 1.10
N ASP A 357 -23.12 10.95 0.17
CA ASP A 357 -22.74 12.33 0.44
C ASP A 357 -23.88 13.16 1.02
N LEU A 358 -25.09 13.01 0.47
CA LEU A 358 -26.31 13.60 1.03
C LEU A 358 -26.64 13.02 2.41
N GLN A 359 -26.51 11.71 2.54
CA GLN A 359 -26.84 10.97 3.77
C GLN A 359 -25.90 11.29 4.93
N THR A 360 -24.69 11.79 4.63
CA THR A 360 -23.68 12.09 5.64
C THR A 360 -23.31 13.56 5.73
N GLY A 361 -23.83 14.40 4.83
CA GLY A 361 -23.55 15.84 4.78
C GLY A 361 -22.12 16.17 4.35
N THR A 362 -21.51 15.36 3.49
CA THR A 362 -20.17 15.64 2.93
C THR A 362 -20.23 16.54 1.71
N SER A 363 -19.27 17.46 1.56
CA SER A 363 -19.20 18.45 0.48
C SER A 363 -18.45 17.95 -0.76
N ASN A 364 -18.47 18.76 -1.84
CA ASN A 364 -17.68 18.50 -3.06
C ASN A 364 -16.18 18.44 -2.77
N ALA A 365 -15.66 19.39 -1.99
CA ALA A 365 -14.24 19.49 -1.65
C ALA A 365 -13.70 18.20 -0.99
N TRP A 366 -14.53 17.48 -0.23
CA TRP A 366 -14.16 16.17 0.33
C TRP A 366 -13.91 15.11 -0.75
N TYR A 367 -14.48 15.23 -1.95
CA TYR A 367 -14.32 14.25 -3.03
C TYR A 367 -13.34 14.68 -4.11
N THR A 368 -13.16 15.98 -4.31
CA THR A 368 -12.38 16.56 -5.41
C THR A 368 -11.02 17.12 -4.99
N THR A 369 -10.73 17.25 -3.70
CA THR A 369 -9.40 17.67 -3.22
C THR A 369 -8.29 16.70 -3.64
N MET A 370 -7.14 17.26 -4.04
CA MET A 370 -5.92 16.50 -4.34
C MET A 370 -5.16 16.05 -3.09
N ASP A 371 -5.55 16.46 -1.89
CA ASP A 371 -5.00 15.94 -0.63
C ASP A 371 -5.53 14.53 -0.37
N ARG A 372 -4.99 13.53 -1.06
CA ARG A 372 -5.34 12.11 -0.90
C ARG A 372 -4.35 11.24 -1.63
N ASP A 373 -4.32 9.96 -1.29
CA ASP A 373 -3.62 8.98 -2.11
C ASP A 373 -4.33 7.62 -2.04
N PRO A 374 -4.89 7.10 -3.15
CA PRO A 374 -5.59 5.81 -3.15
C PRO A 374 -4.69 4.61 -2.84
N TYR A 375 -3.36 4.78 -2.92
CA TYR A 375 -2.36 3.73 -2.81
C TYR A 375 -1.51 3.79 -1.54
N GLU A 376 -1.82 4.72 -0.64
CA GLU A 376 -1.23 4.79 0.69
C GLU A 376 -2.26 4.40 1.75
N THR A 377 -1.79 3.79 2.84
CA THR A 377 -2.62 3.54 4.01
C THR A 377 -2.97 4.87 4.68
N ASP A 378 -4.22 5.01 5.08
CA ASP A 378 -4.69 6.19 5.78
C ASP A 378 -4.09 6.26 7.20
N PRO A 379 -3.40 7.35 7.58
CA PRO A 379 -2.69 7.43 8.85
C PRO A 379 -3.63 7.51 10.07
N VAL A 380 -4.92 7.86 9.86
CA VAL A 380 -5.90 8.02 10.94
C VAL A 380 -6.67 6.72 11.18
N THR A 381 -7.14 6.09 10.12
CA THR A 381 -7.98 4.89 10.17
C THR A 381 -7.18 3.60 10.06
N GLY A 382 -5.94 3.65 9.59
CA GLY A 382 -5.11 2.48 9.30
C GLY A 382 -5.57 1.67 8.09
N LYS A 383 -6.59 2.12 7.35
CA LYS A 383 -7.15 1.41 6.20
C LYS A 383 -6.40 1.73 4.92
N GLY A 384 -6.25 0.75 4.04
CA GLY A 384 -5.69 0.91 2.70
C GLY A 384 -4.47 0.03 2.45
N PRO A 385 -3.93 0.03 1.23
CA PRO A 385 -4.39 0.73 0.02
C PRO A 385 -5.62 0.09 -0.65
N ARG A 386 -6.24 0.81 -1.61
CA ARG A 386 -7.34 0.25 -2.43
C ARG A 386 -6.93 -1.05 -3.11
N TYR A 387 -7.89 -1.95 -3.34
CA TYR A 387 -7.68 -3.21 -4.07
C TYR A 387 -7.57 -2.97 -5.58
N ARG A 388 -6.50 -2.29 -5.97
CA ARG A 388 -6.22 -1.82 -7.32
C ARG A 388 -4.74 -2.01 -7.60
N LEU A 389 -4.37 -2.24 -8.85
CA LEU A 389 -2.97 -2.04 -9.21
C LEU A 389 -2.64 -0.56 -9.04
N LYS A 390 -1.47 -0.28 -8.45
CA LYS A 390 -0.97 1.10 -8.33
C LYS A 390 -0.88 1.74 -9.72
N SER A 391 -1.50 2.90 -9.86
CA SER A 391 -1.53 3.67 -11.10
C SER A 391 -1.02 5.08 -10.89
N SER A 392 -0.71 5.76 -11.99
CA SER A 392 -0.27 7.15 -11.94
C SER A 392 -1.37 8.16 -11.60
N LYS A 393 -2.65 7.74 -11.54
CA LYS A 393 -3.82 8.63 -11.52
C LYS A 393 -4.73 8.42 -10.31
N PHE A 394 -5.42 9.48 -9.88
CA PHE A 394 -6.36 9.45 -8.74
C PHE A 394 -7.59 8.57 -8.96
N GLY A 395 -8.14 8.53 -10.18
CA GLY A 395 -9.30 7.71 -10.52
C GLY A 395 -10.66 8.41 -10.32
N GLN A 396 -11.58 7.80 -9.58
CA GLN A 396 -13.04 7.94 -9.81
C GLN A 396 -13.61 9.38 -9.79
N ASN A 397 -13.23 10.23 -8.84
CA ASN A 397 -13.83 11.57 -8.68
C ASN A 397 -12.88 12.71 -9.11
N ILE A 398 -11.61 12.40 -9.35
CA ILE A 398 -10.62 13.30 -9.93
C ILE A 398 -10.05 12.59 -11.17
N PRO A 399 -10.91 12.39 -12.18
CA PRO A 399 -10.63 11.44 -13.25
C PRO A 399 -9.51 11.94 -14.15
N SER A 400 -8.57 11.03 -14.41
CA SER A 400 -7.45 11.21 -15.33
C SER A 400 -6.39 12.23 -14.92
N LEU A 401 -6.48 12.81 -13.72
CA LEU A 401 -5.40 13.62 -13.16
C LEU A 401 -4.30 12.71 -12.60
N GLU A 402 -3.07 13.01 -12.96
CA GLU A 402 -1.89 12.35 -12.42
C GLU A 402 -1.77 12.66 -10.92
N ILE A 403 -1.17 11.77 -10.13
CA ILE A 403 -0.94 11.99 -8.70
C ILE A 403 0.38 12.77 -8.58
N PRO A 404 0.36 13.97 -7.96
CA PRO A 404 1.55 14.79 -7.83
C PRO A 404 2.51 14.22 -6.77
N SER A 405 3.81 14.39 -7.01
CA SER A 405 4.90 13.96 -6.11
C SER A 405 4.88 14.70 -4.77
N GLU A 406 4.37 15.93 -4.76
CA GLU A 406 4.03 16.69 -3.56
C GLU A 406 2.51 16.89 -3.54
N ASP A 407 1.88 16.66 -2.39
CA ASP A 407 0.44 16.87 -2.26
C ASP A 407 0.09 18.35 -2.49
N CYS A 408 -1.10 18.61 -3.00
CA CYS A 408 -1.64 19.97 -3.10
C CYS A 408 -0.83 20.95 -3.96
N MET A 409 -0.01 20.47 -4.90
CA MET A 409 0.62 21.34 -5.90
C MET A 409 -0.42 22.04 -6.77
N GLU A 410 -0.15 23.30 -7.13
CA GLU A 410 -0.98 24.06 -8.06
C GLU A 410 -0.92 23.45 -9.48
N LEU A 411 -2.07 23.40 -10.16
CA LEU A 411 -2.16 22.89 -11.53
C LEU A 411 -1.82 23.99 -12.57
N PRO A 412 -1.23 23.62 -13.73
CA PRO A 412 -0.75 22.29 -14.12
C PRO A 412 0.68 22.02 -13.62
N PHE A 413 0.98 20.77 -13.23
CA PHE A 413 2.35 20.35 -12.90
C PHE A 413 3.00 19.55 -14.04
N GLU A 414 4.32 19.67 -14.14
CA GLU A 414 5.14 19.01 -15.17
C GLU A 414 5.30 17.50 -14.92
N ALA A 415 5.69 16.75 -15.95
CA ALA A 415 5.84 15.29 -15.88
C ALA A 415 6.85 14.81 -14.81
N ASP A 416 7.87 15.63 -14.51
CA ASP A 416 8.87 15.33 -13.47
C ASP A 416 8.28 15.30 -12.06
N TYR A 417 7.08 15.87 -11.87
CA TYR A 417 6.38 15.87 -10.60
C TYR A 417 5.28 14.80 -10.52
N ILE A 418 5.28 13.79 -11.38
CA ILE A 418 4.35 12.65 -11.26
C ILE A 418 4.90 11.67 -10.22
N LYS A 419 4.15 11.43 -9.14
CA LYS A 419 4.55 10.56 -8.01
C LYS A 419 4.81 9.13 -8.41
N TYR A 420 3.99 8.61 -9.33
CA TYR A 420 4.02 7.23 -9.77
C TYR A 420 4.23 7.16 -11.29
N PRO A 421 5.47 7.19 -11.78
CA PRO A 421 5.72 7.16 -13.21
C PRO A 421 5.32 5.81 -13.81
N VAL A 422 4.46 5.84 -14.83
CA VAL A 422 3.97 4.65 -15.56
C VAL A 422 5.12 3.77 -16.04
N GLY A 423 5.04 2.46 -15.81
CA GLY A 423 6.06 1.48 -16.22
C GLY A 423 7.20 1.26 -15.21
N SER A 424 7.26 2.06 -14.14
CA SER A 424 8.20 1.82 -13.02
C SER A 424 7.80 0.57 -12.26
N ASP A 425 8.78 -0.16 -11.70
CA ASP A 425 8.50 -1.32 -10.87
C ASP A 425 7.92 -0.89 -9.52
N THR A 426 6.92 -1.63 -9.05
CA THR A 426 6.27 -1.39 -7.77
C THR A 426 5.75 -2.68 -7.15
N THR A 427 5.48 -2.61 -5.86
CA THR A 427 4.71 -3.59 -5.12
C THR A 427 3.42 -2.95 -4.65
N THR A 428 2.31 -3.67 -4.78
CA THR A 428 1.04 -3.35 -4.14
C THR A 428 0.75 -4.42 -3.12
N THR A 429 0.57 -4.02 -1.87
CA THR A 429 0.26 -4.93 -0.76
C THR A 429 -1.11 -4.54 -0.21
N VAL A 430 -2.08 -5.46 -0.28
CA VAL A 430 -3.44 -5.23 0.21
C VAL A 430 -3.68 -5.99 1.51
N ASN A 431 -4.28 -5.33 2.49
CA ASN A 431 -4.70 -5.98 3.74
C ASN A 431 -6.08 -6.62 3.55
N LEU A 432 -6.13 -7.95 3.49
CA LEU A 432 -7.36 -8.70 3.31
C LEU A 432 -8.30 -8.66 4.53
N LEU A 433 -7.81 -8.17 5.68
CA LEU A 433 -8.63 -7.93 6.87
C LEU A 433 -9.26 -6.53 6.89
N ASP A 434 -8.80 -5.60 6.07
CA ASP A 434 -9.45 -4.30 5.93
C ASP A 434 -10.81 -4.53 5.29
N TRP A 435 -11.90 -4.13 5.96
CA TRP A 435 -13.25 -4.33 5.42
C TRP A 435 -14.13 -3.11 5.71
N LYS A 436 -15.11 -2.88 4.83
CA LYS A 436 -16.03 -1.74 4.97
C LYS A 436 -17.10 -1.99 6.02
N ASP A 437 -17.83 -3.10 5.87
CA ASP A 437 -19.03 -3.42 6.63
C ASP A 437 -18.89 -4.78 7.31
N GLY A 438 -18.82 -4.80 8.65
CA GLY A 438 -18.65 -6.03 9.41
C GLY A 438 -17.23 -6.60 9.36
N PRO A 439 -17.01 -7.80 9.94
CA PRO A 439 -15.71 -8.45 9.91
C PRO A 439 -15.36 -8.90 8.50
N SER A 440 -14.06 -8.86 8.16
CA SER A 440 -13.56 -9.47 6.93
C SER A 440 -13.99 -10.94 6.85
N PRO A 441 -14.34 -11.44 5.65
CA PRO A 441 -14.58 -12.87 5.45
C PRO A 441 -13.36 -13.74 5.80
N LEU A 442 -12.16 -13.17 5.76
CA LEU A 442 -10.90 -13.82 6.14
C LEU A 442 -10.57 -13.69 7.63
N LEU A 443 -11.39 -13.03 8.46
CA LEU A 443 -11.12 -12.90 9.90
C LEU A 443 -11.05 -14.26 10.62
N TRP A 444 -11.78 -15.26 10.10
CA TRP A 444 -11.81 -16.61 10.62
C TRP A 444 -11.67 -17.61 9.49
N SER A 445 -10.85 -18.65 9.66
CA SER A 445 -10.66 -19.69 8.62
C SER A 445 -11.95 -20.43 8.27
N ALA A 446 -12.91 -20.51 9.20
CA ALA A 446 -14.21 -21.11 8.94
C ALA A 446 -15.06 -20.27 7.97
N ASN A 447 -15.00 -18.94 8.08
CA ASN A 447 -15.71 -18.04 7.19
C ASN A 447 -15.13 -18.11 5.78
N TRP A 448 -13.81 -18.21 5.68
CA TRP A 448 -13.11 -18.45 4.42
C TRP A 448 -13.62 -19.71 3.73
N ASN A 449 -13.61 -20.87 4.40
CA ASN A 449 -14.12 -22.11 3.80
C ASN A 449 -15.61 -22.04 3.44
N ALA A 450 -16.42 -21.32 4.21
CA ALA A 450 -17.85 -21.18 3.95
C ALA A 450 -18.17 -20.30 2.73
N LEU A 451 -17.27 -19.38 2.34
CA LEU A 451 -17.41 -18.59 1.10
C LEU A 451 -17.31 -19.46 -0.16
N LEU A 452 -16.59 -20.58 -0.07
CA LEU A 452 -16.22 -21.43 -1.21
C LEU A 452 -17.34 -22.37 -1.67
N ASP A 453 -18.50 -22.32 -1.00
CA ASP A 453 -19.44 -23.43 -0.99
C ASP A 453 -20.74 -23.15 -1.75
N LEU A 454 -21.05 -21.88 -2.05
CA LEU A 454 -22.26 -21.46 -2.76
C LEU A 454 -22.01 -20.18 -3.56
N ASN A 455 -22.34 -20.21 -4.85
CA ASN A 455 -22.34 -19.05 -5.73
C ASN A 455 -23.34 -18.01 -5.22
N PRO A 456 -22.92 -16.81 -4.78
CA PRO A 456 -23.86 -15.76 -4.40
C PRO A 456 -24.74 -15.28 -5.57
N ASP A 457 -24.29 -15.45 -6.81
CA ASP A 457 -24.97 -14.99 -8.02
C ASP A 457 -25.81 -16.08 -8.71
N ASP A 458 -25.69 -17.34 -8.29
CA ASP A 458 -26.55 -18.43 -8.73
C ASP A 458 -27.38 -18.98 -7.57
N PRO A 459 -28.63 -18.54 -7.39
CA PRO A 459 -29.53 -19.05 -6.36
C PRO A 459 -29.84 -20.56 -6.48
N ALA A 460 -29.52 -21.19 -7.62
CA ALA A 460 -29.64 -22.62 -7.82
C ALA A 460 -28.42 -23.40 -7.32
N ASP A 461 -27.28 -22.73 -7.15
CA ASP A 461 -26.13 -23.27 -6.44
C ASP A 461 -26.50 -23.40 -4.96
N THR A 462 -26.89 -24.62 -4.60
CA THR A 462 -27.41 -25.00 -3.27
C THR A 462 -26.65 -26.18 -2.71
N VAL A 463 -25.63 -26.66 -3.44
CA VAL A 463 -24.89 -27.87 -3.13
C VAL A 463 -23.43 -27.52 -2.91
N PRO A 464 -22.97 -27.63 -1.66
CA PRO A 464 -21.57 -27.67 -1.29
C PRO A 464 -20.75 -28.71 -2.08
N ASP A 465 -20.18 -28.32 -3.22
CA ASP A 465 -19.38 -29.21 -4.08
C ASP A 465 -17.93 -28.74 -4.29
N GLY A 466 -17.58 -27.57 -3.74
CA GLY A 466 -16.25 -26.99 -3.80
C GLY A 466 -15.83 -26.50 -5.20
N ILE A 467 -16.78 -26.35 -6.13
CA ILE A 467 -16.56 -25.80 -7.46
C ILE A 467 -17.69 -24.82 -7.79
N SER A 468 -17.57 -23.62 -7.23
CA SER A 468 -18.42 -22.50 -7.58
C SER A 468 -17.68 -21.48 -8.46
N TRP A 469 -18.42 -20.71 -9.25
CA TRP A 469 -17.86 -19.70 -10.15
C TRP A 469 -18.58 -18.37 -10.00
N VAL A 470 -17.83 -17.30 -9.75
CA VAL A 470 -18.35 -15.93 -9.77
C VAL A 470 -17.54 -15.15 -10.79
N GLU A 471 -18.18 -14.58 -11.81
CA GLU A 471 -17.50 -13.75 -12.80
C GLU A 471 -16.17 -14.37 -13.33
N GLY A 472 -16.18 -15.65 -13.74
CA GLY A 472 -14.99 -16.32 -14.27
C GLY A 472 -13.89 -16.65 -13.24
N MET A 473 -14.13 -16.44 -11.95
CA MET A 473 -13.27 -16.90 -10.86
C MET A 473 -13.73 -18.25 -10.36
N PRO A 474 -12.87 -19.29 -10.36
CA PRO A 474 -13.12 -20.48 -9.54
C PRO A 474 -13.04 -20.07 -8.07
N LEU A 475 -14.00 -20.50 -7.26
CA LEU A 475 -13.94 -20.36 -5.80
C LEU A 475 -13.48 -21.69 -5.20
N THR A 476 -12.16 -21.91 -5.09
CA THR A 476 -11.58 -23.18 -4.61
C THR A 476 -11.12 -23.13 -3.15
N GLN A 477 -10.67 -24.28 -2.61
CA GLN A 477 -10.14 -24.36 -1.24
C GLN A 477 -8.89 -23.51 -0.96
N ASP A 478 -8.19 -23.10 -2.02
CA ASP A 478 -7.09 -22.14 -1.93
C ASP A 478 -7.59 -20.75 -2.34
N LEU A 479 -6.82 -19.70 -2.04
CA LEU A 479 -7.20 -18.33 -2.39
C LEU A 479 -7.00 -18.08 -3.88
N ASP A 480 -8.10 -18.02 -4.61
CA ASP A 480 -8.13 -17.66 -6.01
C ASP A 480 -8.09 -16.12 -6.14
N LEU A 481 -7.15 -15.65 -6.95
CA LEU A 481 -6.88 -14.25 -7.22
C LEU A 481 -7.13 -13.95 -8.69
N ALA A 482 -8.07 -13.05 -8.96
CA ALA A 482 -8.17 -12.41 -10.27
C ALA A 482 -7.45 -11.07 -10.30
N LEU A 483 -6.85 -10.77 -11.45
CA LEU A 483 -6.46 -9.41 -11.81
C LEU A 483 -7.26 -8.99 -13.04
N PHE A 484 -8.01 -7.90 -12.92
CA PHE A 484 -8.77 -7.33 -14.04
C PHE A 484 -8.00 -6.15 -14.61
N ILE A 485 -7.37 -6.36 -15.76
CA ILE A 485 -6.55 -5.35 -16.42
C ILE A 485 -7.38 -4.65 -17.49
N LYS A 486 -7.72 -3.40 -17.22
CA LYS A 486 -8.50 -2.48 -18.06
C LYS A 486 -7.54 -1.42 -18.56
N GLY A 487 -6.64 -1.82 -19.46
CA GLY A 487 -5.64 -0.95 -20.04
C GLY A 487 -6.25 0.11 -20.97
N GLU A 488 -5.85 1.35 -20.78
CA GLU A 488 -6.01 2.39 -21.78
C GLU A 488 -4.63 2.60 -22.43
N TYR A 489 -4.44 2.11 -23.66
CA TYR A 489 -3.30 2.42 -24.56
C TYR A 489 -1.88 1.93 -24.23
N ARG A 490 -1.50 1.65 -22.98
CA ARG A 490 -0.17 1.09 -22.64
C ARG A 490 -0.30 -0.25 -21.92
N PRO A 491 0.57 -1.23 -22.26
CA PRO A 491 0.59 -2.48 -21.53
C PRO A 491 1.10 -2.29 -20.10
N THR A 492 0.67 -3.18 -19.23
CA THR A 492 1.23 -3.32 -17.88
C THR A 492 1.91 -4.68 -17.75
N VAL A 493 2.88 -4.78 -16.84
CA VAL A 493 3.56 -6.04 -16.53
C VAL A 493 3.16 -6.46 -15.13
N VAL A 494 2.69 -7.70 -14.98
CA VAL A 494 2.42 -8.31 -13.69
C VAL A 494 3.45 -9.40 -13.47
N TYR A 495 4.24 -9.29 -12.40
CA TYR A 495 5.34 -10.21 -12.12
C TYR A 495 4.85 -11.44 -11.38
N ASN A 496 4.35 -11.24 -10.16
CA ASN A 496 4.00 -12.34 -9.27
C ASN A 496 3.08 -11.90 -8.14
N ALA A 497 2.46 -12.87 -7.48
CA ALA A 497 1.66 -12.69 -6.28
C ALA A 497 2.12 -13.63 -5.15
N ILE A 498 2.02 -13.17 -3.91
CA ILE A 498 2.33 -13.90 -2.68
C ILE A 498 1.28 -13.58 -1.62
N LEU A 499 0.75 -14.60 -0.96
CA LEU A 499 -0.17 -14.49 0.16
C LEU A 499 0.57 -14.73 1.47
N HIS A 500 0.41 -13.81 2.43
CA HIS A 500 0.94 -13.91 3.78
C HIS A 500 -0.22 -13.97 4.78
N ILE A 501 -0.28 -15.01 5.59
CA ILE A 501 -1.32 -15.22 6.60
C ILE A 501 -0.66 -15.47 7.95
N GLU A 502 -1.15 -14.82 9.00
CA GLU A 502 -0.83 -15.15 10.39
C GLU A 502 -2.15 -15.48 11.10
N TYR A 503 -2.19 -16.58 11.84
CA TYR A 503 -3.39 -17.03 12.55
C TYR A 503 -3.08 -17.68 13.90
N GLU A 504 -4.01 -17.56 14.84
CA GLU A 504 -3.92 -18.19 16.16
C GLU A 504 -4.32 -19.67 16.06
N ASP A 505 -3.39 -20.58 16.35
CA ASP A 505 -3.67 -22.01 16.48
C ASP A 505 -3.59 -22.45 17.95
N PRO A 506 -4.71 -22.83 18.59
CA PRO A 506 -4.73 -23.27 19.99
C PRO A 506 -4.12 -24.67 20.19
N ASN A 507 -3.90 -25.43 19.11
CA ASN A 507 -3.26 -26.74 19.15
C ASN A 507 -1.75 -26.66 18.98
N VAL A 508 -1.25 -25.51 18.52
CA VAL A 508 0.17 -25.19 18.53
C VAL A 508 0.44 -24.46 19.84
N THR A 509 1.05 -25.16 20.78
CA THR A 509 1.84 -24.48 21.81
C THR A 509 3.03 -23.85 21.11
N ALA A 510 3.39 -22.60 21.44
CA ALA A 510 4.63 -21.99 20.96
C ALA A 510 5.75 -22.99 21.25
N GLN A 511 6.20 -23.66 20.19
CA GLN A 511 7.33 -24.58 20.34
C GLN A 511 8.53 -23.68 20.53
N THR A 512 9.44 -24.08 21.39
CA THR A 512 10.75 -23.44 21.49
C THR A 512 11.60 -24.01 20.37
N GLU A 513 12.28 -23.16 19.60
CA GLU A 513 13.27 -23.59 18.63
C GLU A 513 14.26 -24.58 19.26
N LEU A 514 14.57 -25.68 18.56
CA LEU A 514 15.65 -26.59 18.97
C LEU A 514 16.94 -26.14 18.28
N CYS A 515 17.73 -25.34 18.99
CA CYS A 515 18.99 -24.81 18.46
C CYS A 515 19.99 -25.94 18.10
N GLY A 516 20.56 -25.85 16.90
CA GLY A 516 21.63 -26.71 16.39
C GLY A 516 21.16 -27.91 15.57
N ASP A 517 19.91 -27.94 15.10
CA ASP A 517 19.36 -29.03 14.30
C ASP A 517 19.01 -28.66 12.86
N THR A 518 19.19 -27.39 12.47
CA THR A 518 18.96 -26.86 11.11
C THR A 518 17.51 -26.91 10.65
N ILE A 519 16.55 -27.02 11.56
CA ILE A 519 15.11 -27.08 11.30
C ILE A 519 14.42 -25.97 12.08
N ASP A 520 13.61 -25.19 11.38
CA ASP A 520 12.67 -24.22 11.97
C ASP A 520 11.57 -24.97 12.73
N ASN A 521 11.77 -25.19 14.02
CA ASN A 521 10.95 -26.03 14.88
C ASN A 521 9.76 -25.27 15.49
N ASP A 522 9.84 -23.95 15.55
CA ASP A 522 8.76 -23.08 16.02
C ASP A 522 7.99 -22.38 14.89
N GLY A 523 8.43 -22.53 13.64
CA GLY A 523 7.72 -22.14 12.42
C GLY A 523 7.77 -20.64 12.16
N ASP A 524 8.77 -19.98 12.72
CA ASP A 524 8.98 -18.55 12.73
C ASP A 524 9.59 -18.05 11.40
N GLY A 525 10.30 -18.93 10.68
CA GLY A 525 11.04 -18.66 9.44
C GLY A 525 12.54 -18.45 9.65
N LEU A 526 13.00 -18.41 10.90
CA LEU A 526 14.40 -18.42 11.28
C LEU A 526 14.80 -19.83 11.75
N ILE A 527 16.09 -20.15 11.72
CA ILE A 527 16.62 -21.46 12.16
C ILE A 527 17.85 -21.24 13.01
N ASP A 528 18.01 -22.04 14.06
CA ASP A 528 19.20 -22.03 14.91
C ASP A 528 19.63 -20.58 15.29
N CYS A 529 20.87 -20.20 15.02
CA CYS A 529 21.43 -18.89 15.35
C CYS A 529 20.99 -17.73 14.45
N ALA A 530 20.20 -18.00 13.40
CA ALA A 530 19.47 -16.94 12.72
C ALA A 530 18.25 -16.49 13.53
N ASP A 531 17.78 -17.34 14.46
CA ASP A 531 16.67 -17.06 15.37
C ASP A 531 17.18 -16.61 16.74
N VAL A 532 17.76 -15.41 16.82
CA VAL A 532 18.28 -14.86 18.08
C VAL A 532 17.21 -14.64 19.15
N ALA A 533 15.92 -14.62 18.76
CA ALA A 533 14.81 -14.46 19.69
C ALA A 533 14.56 -15.74 20.50
N ASP A 534 14.72 -16.90 19.86
CA ASP A 534 14.43 -18.21 20.44
C ASP A 534 15.69 -19.05 20.72
N CYS A 535 16.83 -18.71 20.09
CA CYS A 535 18.16 -19.28 20.29
C CYS A 535 19.20 -18.22 20.68
N SER A 536 19.50 -18.11 21.98
CA SER A 536 20.56 -17.23 22.54
C SER A 536 21.58 -17.99 23.40
N GLY A 537 22.79 -17.43 23.51
CA GLY A 537 23.90 -17.96 24.32
C GLY A 537 24.63 -19.16 23.70
N SER A 538 25.09 -20.09 24.55
CA SER A 538 26.01 -21.22 24.27
C SER A 538 25.79 -22.09 23.00
N TRP A 539 24.69 -21.95 22.27
CA TRP A 539 24.43 -22.63 21.01
C TRP A 539 24.87 -21.84 19.78
N CYS A 540 25.17 -20.55 19.95
CA CYS A 540 25.49 -19.61 18.90
C CYS A 540 26.79 -18.87 19.19
N PRO A 541 27.94 -19.56 19.21
CA PRO A 541 29.19 -18.97 19.68
C PRO A 541 29.60 -17.76 18.84
N GLU A 542 30.06 -16.70 19.52
CA GLU A 542 30.62 -15.51 18.90
C GLU A 542 31.73 -15.86 17.89
N LYS A 543 31.63 -15.34 16.66
CA LYS A 543 32.59 -15.62 15.56
C LYS A 543 33.32 -14.40 15.04
N VAL A 544 32.89 -13.19 15.43
CA VAL A 544 33.50 -11.93 14.97
C VAL A 544 34.08 -11.22 16.18
N CYS A 545 35.19 -11.74 16.68
CA CYS A 545 35.81 -11.34 17.95
C CYS A 545 36.69 -10.07 17.86
N GLY A 546 36.21 -9.03 17.18
CA GLY A 546 36.91 -7.75 17.10
C GLY A 546 36.12 -6.63 16.44
N ASP A 547 34.79 -6.63 16.58
CA ASP A 547 33.89 -5.62 16.00
C ASP A 547 33.13 -4.77 17.02
N GLU A 548 33.51 -4.85 18.30
CA GLU A 548 32.95 -4.14 19.44
C GLU A 548 31.44 -4.41 19.66
N GLN A 549 30.92 -5.52 19.12
CA GLN A 549 29.53 -5.93 19.29
C GLN A 549 29.44 -7.33 19.90
N ASP A 550 28.43 -7.50 20.75
CA ASP A 550 28.00 -8.81 21.26
C ASP A 550 27.18 -9.48 20.15
N ASN A 551 27.80 -10.39 19.39
CA ASN A 551 27.17 -11.00 18.22
C ASN A 551 26.31 -12.21 18.55
N ASP A 552 26.39 -12.71 19.78
CA ASP A 552 25.56 -13.81 20.29
C ASP A 552 24.62 -13.43 21.45
N ASP A 553 24.64 -12.15 21.82
CA ASP A 553 23.80 -11.45 22.79
C ASP A 553 23.84 -12.09 24.20
N ASP A 554 24.97 -12.72 24.55
CA ASP A 554 25.16 -13.41 25.84
C ASP A 554 25.69 -12.49 26.96
N GLY A 555 26.04 -11.25 26.61
CA GLY A 555 26.48 -10.18 27.49
C GLY A 555 28.00 -9.99 27.54
N TYR A 556 28.77 -10.74 26.76
CA TYR A 556 30.20 -10.54 26.56
C TYR A 556 30.46 -10.02 25.13
N ILE A 557 31.62 -9.36 24.92
CA ILE A 557 31.97 -8.72 23.64
C ILE A 557 33.43 -9.06 23.33
N ASP A 558 33.70 -9.49 22.10
CA ASP A 558 35.03 -9.73 21.54
C ASP A 558 35.92 -10.56 22.49
N CYS A 559 37.13 -10.11 22.83
CA CYS A 559 38.04 -10.86 23.69
C CYS A 559 37.60 -10.99 25.16
N SER A 560 36.55 -10.27 25.56
CA SER A 560 35.89 -10.53 26.86
C SER A 560 34.92 -11.71 26.79
N ASP A 561 34.58 -12.14 25.58
CA ASP A 561 33.74 -13.30 25.30
C ASP A 561 34.51 -14.62 25.44
N PRO A 562 34.04 -15.55 26.28
CA PRO A 562 34.63 -16.89 26.39
C PRO A 562 34.65 -17.70 25.08
N ASP A 563 33.71 -17.47 24.18
CA ASP A 563 33.60 -18.15 22.87
C ASP A 563 34.62 -17.60 21.86
N CYS A 564 35.19 -16.42 22.12
CA CYS A 564 36.27 -15.81 21.34
C CYS A 564 37.68 -16.22 21.75
N LEU A 565 37.84 -17.04 22.78
CA LEU A 565 39.15 -17.49 23.25
C LEU A 565 39.92 -18.28 22.16
N GLY A 566 40.98 -17.66 21.62
CA GLY A 566 41.86 -18.26 20.61
C GLY A 566 41.49 -17.98 19.15
N GLU A 567 40.49 -17.13 18.89
CA GLU A 567 40.07 -16.70 17.55
C GLU A 567 40.06 -15.15 17.46
N GLY A 568 40.05 -14.59 16.24
CA GLY A 568 39.84 -13.15 15.98
C GLY A 568 40.88 -12.13 16.51
N GLY A 569 41.95 -12.56 17.17
CA GLY A 569 42.96 -11.68 17.77
C GLY A 569 43.09 -11.85 19.29
N CYS A 570 42.18 -12.61 19.90
CA CYS A 570 42.19 -12.94 21.31
C CYS A 570 43.13 -14.14 21.56
N GLU A 571 44.44 -13.89 21.55
CA GLU A 571 45.44 -14.94 21.75
C GLU A 571 45.70 -15.23 23.24
N THR A 572 46.05 -16.48 23.57
CA THR A 572 46.40 -16.88 24.94
C THR A 572 47.93 -16.94 25.07
N GLY A 573 48.54 -15.88 25.61
CA GLY A 573 49.99 -15.71 25.67
C GLY A 573 50.49 -15.05 26.97
N ALA A 574 51.81 -14.88 27.08
CA ALA A 574 52.43 -13.99 28.05
C ALA A 574 52.97 -12.80 27.26
N GLU A 575 52.78 -11.59 27.76
CA GLU A 575 53.09 -10.38 27.01
C GLU A 575 54.54 -10.32 26.48
N ILE A 576 54.69 -9.94 25.21
CA ILE A 576 55.98 -9.69 24.57
C ILE A 576 56.20 -8.19 24.51
N CYS A 577 56.86 -7.66 25.54
CA CYS A 577 57.00 -6.23 25.83
C CYS A 577 57.71 -5.32 24.79
N THR A 578 57.89 -5.73 23.53
CA THR A 578 58.65 -4.98 22.50
C THR A 578 58.13 -5.10 21.07
N ASP A 579 57.07 -5.86 20.80
CA ASP A 579 56.65 -6.14 19.43
C ASP A 579 55.47 -5.29 18.94
N GLY A 580 54.94 -4.40 19.78
CA GLY A 580 53.90 -3.45 19.42
C GLY A 580 52.53 -4.09 19.24
N ILE A 581 52.32 -5.27 19.80
CA ILE A 581 51.09 -6.04 19.78
C ILE A 581 50.71 -6.38 21.22
N ASP A 582 49.42 -6.43 21.52
CA ASP A 582 48.89 -6.96 22.79
C ASP A 582 48.82 -8.49 22.63
N ASN A 583 49.72 -9.19 23.32
CA ASN A 583 49.95 -10.62 23.19
C ASN A 583 49.24 -11.45 24.28
N ASP A 584 48.60 -10.80 25.26
CA ASP A 584 47.81 -11.48 26.30
C ASP A 584 46.35 -11.04 26.42
N GLY A 585 45.93 -10.10 25.57
CA GLY A 585 44.54 -9.77 25.27
C GLY A 585 43.88 -8.84 26.29
N ASP A 586 44.66 -8.08 27.05
CA ASP A 586 44.18 -7.15 28.08
C ASP A 586 44.07 -5.68 27.61
N TYR A 587 44.31 -5.45 26.32
CA TYR A 587 44.33 -4.18 25.59
C TYR A 587 45.50 -3.27 25.92
N LEU A 588 46.52 -3.76 26.63
CA LEU A 588 47.75 -3.03 26.89
C LEU A 588 48.88 -3.59 26.03
N ILE A 589 49.65 -2.69 25.42
CA ILE A 589 50.72 -3.06 24.47
C ILE A 589 52.07 -2.69 25.08
N ASP A 590 53.04 -3.59 24.97
CA ASP A 590 54.44 -3.37 25.34
C ASP A 590 54.62 -2.78 26.76
N CYS A 591 55.32 -1.65 26.88
CA CYS A 591 55.64 -1.03 28.16
C CYS A 591 54.45 -0.36 28.86
N ASN A 592 53.31 -0.27 28.19
CA ASN A 592 52.05 0.15 28.80
C ASN A 592 51.33 -1.01 29.49
N ASP A 593 51.74 -2.25 29.22
CA ASP A 593 51.25 -3.43 29.91
C ASP A 593 51.89 -3.55 31.31
N GLN A 594 51.04 -3.79 32.30
CA GLN A 594 51.43 -4.00 33.68
C GLN A 594 52.35 -5.23 33.87
N ASN A 595 52.20 -6.25 33.02
CA ASN A 595 53.02 -7.45 32.96
C ASN A 595 54.45 -7.16 32.44
N CYS A 596 54.67 -5.98 31.85
CA CYS A 596 55.95 -5.52 31.29
C CYS A 596 56.75 -4.54 32.15
N LEU A 597 56.23 -4.16 33.32
CA LEU A 597 56.86 -3.16 34.21
C LEU A 597 58.26 -3.55 34.74
N GLU A 598 58.60 -4.84 34.77
CA GLU A 598 59.93 -5.32 35.16
C GLU A 598 60.87 -5.58 33.97
N ALA A 599 60.40 -5.37 32.74
CA ALA A 599 61.17 -5.61 31.53
C ALA A 599 62.26 -4.54 31.34
N SER A 600 63.49 -4.97 31.08
CA SER A 600 64.67 -4.09 31.02
C SER A 600 64.63 -3.03 29.91
N ASN A 601 63.73 -3.18 28.95
CA ASN A 601 63.47 -2.26 27.83
C ASN A 601 62.47 -1.15 28.17
N CYS A 602 61.72 -1.27 29.28
CA CYS A 602 60.74 -0.28 29.72
C CYS A 602 61.28 0.66 30.82
N THR A 603 62.60 0.67 31.04
CA THR A 603 63.27 1.51 32.05
C THR A 603 64.34 2.41 31.40
N GLY A 604 63.91 3.52 30.81
CA GLY A 604 64.80 4.55 30.25
C GLY A 604 64.18 5.94 30.38
N VAL A 605 64.91 6.88 30.99
CA VAL A 605 64.50 8.28 31.18
C VAL A 605 64.38 8.97 29.82
N TYR A 606 63.15 9.28 29.41
CA TYR A 606 62.87 10.18 28.30
C TYR A 606 63.01 11.63 28.78
N VAL A 607 63.35 12.55 27.89
CA VAL A 607 63.65 13.96 28.21
C VAL A 607 62.77 14.83 27.33
N GLU A 608 62.02 15.74 27.92
CA GLU A 608 61.08 16.59 27.20
C GLU A 608 61.76 17.59 26.25
N ILE A 609 61.18 17.77 25.05
CA ILE A 609 61.62 18.77 24.05
C ILE A 609 60.68 19.96 24.11
N CYS A 610 61.06 20.96 24.90
CA CYS A 610 60.26 22.14 25.18
C CYS A 610 60.00 23.02 23.94
N GLY A 611 58.95 22.77 23.15
CA GLY A 611 58.45 23.63 22.07
C GLY A 611 58.12 22.91 20.75
N ASP A 612 57.88 21.60 20.75
CA ASP A 612 57.50 20.83 19.56
C ASP A 612 56.09 20.23 19.60
N THR A 613 55.30 20.57 20.62
CA THR A 613 53.89 20.18 20.81
C THR A 613 53.65 18.69 21.02
N ILE A 614 54.71 17.95 21.36
CA ILE A 614 54.69 16.52 21.58
C ILE A 614 55.14 16.25 23.02
N ASP A 615 54.46 15.32 23.67
CA ASP A 615 54.87 14.75 24.95
C ASP A 615 56.00 13.74 24.71
N ASN A 616 57.24 14.21 24.77
CA ASN A 616 58.42 13.43 24.42
C ASN A 616 58.88 12.51 25.55
N ASP A 617 58.42 12.75 26.79
CA ASP A 617 58.70 11.87 27.93
C ASP A 617 57.51 11.08 28.47
N MET A 618 56.35 11.28 27.86
CA MET A 618 55.12 10.51 28.00
C MET A 618 54.46 10.65 29.38
N ASP A 619 54.66 11.79 30.06
CA ASP A 619 54.06 12.08 31.36
C ASP A 619 52.68 12.79 31.28
N ASN A 620 52.19 13.01 30.05
CA ASN A 620 50.99 13.75 29.62
C ASN A 620 51.08 15.27 29.73
N LEU A 621 52.28 15.81 29.92
CA LEU A 621 52.54 17.24 29.86
C LEU A 621 53.36 17.50 28.59
N ILE A 622 53.08 18.62 27.92
CA ILE A 622 53.75 18.98 26.67
C ILE A 622 54.40 20.34 26.82
N ASP A 623 55.60 20.49 26.27
CA ASP A 623 56.28 21.78 26.13
C ASP A 623 56.32 22.58 27.44
N CYS A 624 55.84 23.83 27.44
CA CYS A 624 55.90 24.74 28.58
C CYS A 624 54.93 24.37 29.71
N ALA A 625 53.98 23.46 29.46
CA ALA A 625 53.13 22.89 30.50
C ALA A 625 53.88 21.80 31.31
N ASP A 626 55.00 21.31 30.78
CA ASP A 626 55.86 20.32 31.42
C ASP A 626 56.81 20.98 32.46
N PRO A 627 56.83 20.51 33.72
CA PRO A 627 57.76 20.95 34.76
C PRO A 627 59.25 20.85 34.37
N ASP A 628 59.61 19.89 33.54
CA ASP A 628 60.97 19.67 33.04
C ASP A 628 61.40 20.76 32.04
N CYS A 629 60.45 21.56 31.55
CA CYS A 629 60.65 22.70 30.65
C CYS A 629 60.73 24.07 31.35
N ALA A 630 60.69 24.12 32.68
CA ALA A 630 60.68 25.36 33.48
C ALA A 630 61.90 26.30 33.32
N GLY A 631 62.90 25.94 32.52
CA GLY A 631 64.07 26.76 32.19
C GLY A 631 64.26 27.07 30.70
N ALA A 632 63.35 26.63 29.83
CA ALA A 632 63.48 26.75 28.38
C ALA A 632 63.24 28.20 27.91
N LEU A 633 64.09 28.69 27.01
CA LEU A 633 64.11 30.11 26.59
C LEU A 633 62.82 30.53 25.83
N ASN A 634 62.11 29.57 25.26
CA ASN A 634 60.86 29.72 24.52
C ASN A 634 59.62 29.76 25.43
N CYS A 635 59.72 29.31 26.69
CA CYS A 635 58.67 29.42 27.69
C CYS A 635 58.79 30.71 28.53
N LEU A 636 59.53 31.71 28.01
CA LEU A 636 59.91 32.93 28.72
C LEU A 636 59.58 34.22 27.92
N SER A 637 58.79 34.16 26.84
CA SER A 637 58.45 35.33 26.00
C SER A 637 57.10 35.99 26.36
N ASP A 638 57.01 37.31 26.18
CA ASP A 638 55.85 38.14 26.51
C ASP A 638 54.61 37.85 25.62
N GLU A 639 53.43 37.73 26.23
CA GLU A 639 52.12 37.58 25.58
C GLU A 639 51.72 38.77 24.67
N VAL A 640 51.11 38.46 23.51
CA VAL A 640 50.53 39.45 22.58
C VAL A 640 49.05 39.64 22.86
N CYS A 641 48.73 40.61 23.72
CA CYS A 641 47.41 40.78 24.34
C CYS A 641 46.21 41.21 23.45
N ASN A 642 46.23 41.00 22.13
CA ASN A 642 45.13 41.42 21.27
C ASN A 642 44.95 40.62 19.97
N ASP A 643 45.39 39.36 19.91
CA ASP A 643 45.32 38.53 18.71
C ASP A 643 44.58 37.20 18.89
N LEU A 644 43.98 36.97 20.07
CA LEU A 644 43.20 35.78 20.45
C LEU A 644 44.01 34.48 20.44
N LEU A 645 45.35 34.58 20.48
CA LEU A 645 46.26 33.45 20.57
C LEU A 645 46.95 33.47 21.93
N ASP A 646 47.30 32.28 22.41
CA ASP A 646 48.11 32.10 23.61
C ASP A 646 49.57 32.04 23.15
N ASN A 647 50.25 33.17 23.22
CA ASN A 647 51.58 33.35 22.62
C ASN A 647 52.71 32.99 23.59
N ASP A 648 52.42 32.89 24.89
CA ASP A 648 53.36 32.43 25.92
C ASP A 648 53.08 30.99 26.41
N GLY A 649 51.98 30.39 25.97
CA GLY A 649 51.66 28.98 26.09
C GLY A 649 51.14 28.58 27.47
N ASP A 650 50.62 29.53 28.26
CA ASP A 650 50.16 29.29 29.63
C ASP A 650 48.67 28.85 29.72
N GLY A 651 48.02 28.75 28.56
CA GLY A 651 46.61 28.36 28.41
C GLY A 651 45.63 29.52 28.49
N LEU A 652 46.11 30.76 28.63
CA LEU A 652 45.29 31.96 28.73
C LEU A 652 45.56 32.89 27.55
N VAL A 653 44.50 33.38 26.90
CA VAL A 653 44.60 34.26 25.73
C VAL A 653 44.27 35.70 26.06
N ASP A 654 45.02 36.65 25.49
CA ASP A 654 44.74 38.08 25.53
C ASP A 654 44.44 38.63 26.95
N CYS A 655 43.27 39.24 27.16
CA CYS A 655 42.91 39.87 28.43
C CYS A 655 42.52 38.86 29.53
N ALA A 656 42.44 37.57 29.19
CA ALA A 656 42.36 36.52 30.19
C ALA A 656 43.74 36.21 30.80
N ASP A 657 44.83 36.55 30.10
CA ASP A 657 46.20 36.38 30.57
C ASP A 657 46.58 37.48 31.59
N PRO A 658 47.03 37.12 32.82
CA PRO A 658 47.58 38.03 33.82
C PRO A 658 48.72 38.95 33.33
N ASN A 659 49.54 38.50 32.38
CA ASN A 659 50.64 39.26 31.78
C ASN A 659 50.11 40.46 30.97
N CYS A 660 48.85 40.39 30.50
CA CYS A 660 48.16 41.44 29.77
C CYS A 660 47.42 42.46 30.63
N ALA A 661 47.42 42.30 31.96
CA ALA A 661 46.71 43.19 32.90
C ALA A 661 47.15 44.68 32.84
N LYS A 662 48.32 44.97 32.25
CA LYS A 662 48.82 46.35 32.05
C LYS A 662 48.73 46.84 30.61
N ASN A 663 48.34 45.97 29.67
CA ASN A 663 48.20 46.33 28.26
C ASN A 663 46.99 47.27 28.06
N ARG A 664 47.12 48.23 27.14
CA ARG A 664 46.06 49.20 26.83
C ARG A 664 44.84 48.55 26.19
N ALA A 665 45.00 47.41 25.51
CA ALA A 665 43.90 46.66 24.93
C ALA A 665 42.92 46.11 25.99
N CYS A 666 43.41 45.86 27.21
CA CYS A 666 42.67 45.22 28.30
C CYS A 666 42.25 46.19 29.42
N ARG A 667 42.26 47.50 29.16
CA ARG A 667 41.95 48.57 30.13
C ARG A 667 40.82 49.49 29.71
#